data_AF-A0A2A5DKW5-F1
#
_entry.id   AF-A0A2A5DKW5-F1
#
_cell.length_a   1.000
_cell.length_b   1.000
_cell.length_c   1.000
_cell.angle_alpha   90.00
_cell.angle_beta   90.00
_cell.angle_gamma   90.00
#
_symmetry.space_group_name_H-M   'P 1'
#
loop_
_entity.id
_entity.type
_entity.pdbx_description
1 polymer ?
#
loop_
_entity_poly.entity_id
_entity_poly.type
_entity_poly.pdbx_seq_one_letter_code
_entity_poly.pdbx_strand_id
1 'polypeptide(L)'
;MNFENQLVEDWVFDRKKFYLTVEEFSKENNDEVCKCILLIEKYLYKSEKLDEVLSVINSTEVNLSSPILAFFFYFHWFIYDIGNGREEEGLILLKKMEAYIGEGFPEYLKAEYFLCKAQLIGNETSEELYKEGLSLLPDDSSRYKMGVLTLFDQYSLAGKLKFVEPIYFQSLSKEFNHIFSFFNAVELGQTDKALQLKEKVLEEKVELPIPAKFRLENSIGLLDLYLGLKKDQDSNEWLIPITALLDKNLPLALSSANNYYNKLLPQGAVNTYFGIYTLMRAQLANKNLDAAKIIEKTWENESNWHWFSDFYIARMELLNNNPEKAARHFAAIHKYCKENDAMGRLDFELELAVELKPKHIRLLMEKENLYSGKVQESLPAKLNIESKNPDVGINRIKGNSSAINTIKADIKKFAELEIPILVLGETGVGKDVVANAIHEESKRKDEPFIAINCSSIAEGLLQSELFGHQAGAYTGASKAHRGIFQEAGEGTVFLDEIGDISSGLQSALLRVLESGEYRAVGSAKPKKIKCRIIAATNALIESKVDKGDFRLDLLYRLKRLVIEIPPLRERPADILLLSNYYFNLNNASANITKMNKELETAILKYSWPGNVRELKNEIEKMRLLHSGKTFYSLEDAPFLNKKIKKEPKVEAEVPEKPPESKSSKAKNSATFKEDIFKNSGSYFRRIVAIKELFDEHKDLARKEICQITGIPDLTMGRYLKSLREEGYIVKMEPTKSPRTHYFSLNK
;
A
#
# COMPACT_ATOMS: atom_id res chain seq x y z
N MET A 1 45.81 -7.02 -13.75
CA MET A 1 44.59 -6.21 -13.57
C MET A 1 44.69 -5.53 -12.21
N ASN A 2 44.21 -4.29 -12.05
CA ASN A 2 43.97 -3.71 -10.72
C ASN A 2 43.02 -4.65 -9.95
N PHE A 3 43.25 -4.90 -8.66
CA PHE A 3 42.42 -5.77 -7.82
C PHE A 3 40.92 -5.49 -8.00
N GLU A 4 40.54 -4.22 -8.04
CA GLU A 4 39.15 -3.80 -8.23
C GLU A 4 38.57 -4.21 -9.59
N ASN A 5 39.37 -4.17 -10.67
CA ASN A 5 38.93 -4.61 -11.99
C ASN A 5 38.72 -6.13 -12.01
N GLN A 6 39.58 -6.88 -11.31
CA GLN A 6 39.43 -8.32 -11.15
C GLN A 6 38.14 -8.66 -10.39
N LEU A 7 37.84 -7.92 -9.30
CA LEU A 7 36.59 -8.09 -8.56
C LEU A 7 35.36 -7.85 -9.44
N VAL A 8 35.36 -6.81 -10.26
CA VAL A 8 34.23 -6.51 -11.17
C VAL A 8 34.04 -7.63 -12.18
N GLU A 9 35.12 -8.11 -12.81
CA GLU A 9 35.05 -9.20 -13.78
C GLU A 9 34.55 -10.51 -13.14
N ASP A 10 35.13 -10.88 -12.00
CA ASP A 10 34.73 -12.10 -11.30
C ASP A 10 33.28 -12.01 -10.81
N TRP A 11 32.83 -10.84 -10.35
CA TRP A 11 31.44 -10.64 -9.95
C TRP A 11 30.43 -10.93 -11.09
N VAL A 12 30.75 -10.51 -12.31
CA VAL A 12 29.87 -10.63 -13.48
C VAL A 12 29.81 -12.07 -14.00
N PHE A 13 30.97 -12.75 -14.05
CA PHE A 13 31.09 -14.03 -14.73
C PHE A 13 31.19 -15.24 -13.79
N ASP A 14 31.81 -15.11 -12.60
CA ASP A 14 31.99 -16.20 -11.65
C ASP A 14 31.99 -15.74 -10.18
N ARG A 15 30.80 -15.78 -9.57
CA ARG A 15 30.60 -15.38 -8.17
C ARG A 15 31.44 -16.19 -7.17
N LYS A 16 31.78 -17.46 -7.46
CA LYS A 16 32.64 -18.24 -6.57
C LYS A 16 34.06 -17.71 -6.61
N LYS A 17 34.54 -17.39 -7.81
CA LYS A 17 35.84 -16.76 -8.00
C LYS A 17 35.92 -15.40 -7.33
N PHE A 18 34.85 -14.59 -7.38
CA PHE A 18 34.78 -13.32 -6.65
C PHE A 18 35.08 -13.49 -5.15
N TYR A 19 34.38 -14.41 -4.48
CA TYR A 19 34.59 -14.62 -3.04
C TYR A 19 35.98 -15.20 -2.71
N LEU A 20 36.55 -16.03 -3.58
CA LEU A 20 37.94 -16.49 -3.46
C LEU A 20 38.92 -15.32 -3.54
N THR A 21 38.74 -14.43 -4.52
CA THR A 21 39.58 -13.23 -4.68
C THR A 21 39.46 -12.26 -3.50
N VAL A 22 38.26 -12.07 -2.95
CA VAL A 22 38.06 -11.29 -1.71
C VAL A 22 38.76 -11.95 -0.52
N GLU A 23 38.70 -13.28 -0.41
CA GLU A 23 39.36 -14.03 0.67
C GLU A 23 40.88 -13.95 0.61
N GLU A 24 41.46 -14.13 -0.58
CA GLU A 24 42.90 -14.01 -0.82
C GLU A 24 43.39 -12.59 -0.46
N PHE A 25 42.74 -11.56 -0.98
CA PHE A 25 43.11 -10.17 -0.71
C PHE A 25 42.97 -9.80 0.77
N SER A 26 41.91 -10.28 1.44
CA SER A 26 41.70 -10.06 2.88
C SER A 26 42.82 -10.67 3.72
N LYS A 27 43.29 -11.88 3.37
CA LYS A 27 44.39 -12.56 4.07
C LYS A 27 45.72 -11.84 3.86
N GLU A 28 45.99 -11.34 2.66
CA GLU A 28 47.24 -10.67 2.32
C GLU A 28 47.34 -9.26 2.94
N ASN A 29 46.23 -8.52 2.97
CA ASN A 29 46.24 -7.09 3.33
C ASN A 29 45.57 -6.79 4.68
N ASN A 30 45.01 -7.80 5.36
CA ASN A 30 44.24 -7.67 6.59
C ASN A 30 43.09 -6.64 6.48
N ASP A 31 42.43 -6.60 5.32
CA ASP A 31 41.38 -5.63 5.00
C ASP A 31 40.05 -5.96 5.69
N GLU A 32 39.58 -5.05 6.54
CA GLU A 32 38.37 -5.23 7.36
C GLU A 32 37.07 -5.23 6.52
N VAL A 33 37.04 -4.48 5.41
CA VAL A 33 35.87 -4.43 4.52
C VAL A 33 35.66 -5.78 3.85
N CYS A 34 36.74 -6.39 3.34
CA CYS A 34 36.71 -7.72 2.75
C CYS A 34 36.30 -8.80 3.76
N LYS A 35 36.80 -8.73 5.02
CA LYS A 35 36.36 -9.63 6.10
C LYS A 35 34.86 -9.50 6.37
N CYS A 36 34.34 -8.28 6.37
CA CYS A 36 32.92 -8.03 6.59
C CYS A 36 32.07 -8.58 5.44
N ILE A 37 32.48 -8.40 4.17
CA ILE A 37 31.79 -8.98 3.00
C ILE A 37 31.69 -10.51 3.13
N LEU A 38 32.78 -11.18 3.49
CA LEU A 38 32.81 -12.64 3.68
C LEU A 38 31.94 -13.10 4.87
N LEU A 39 31.89 -12.29 5.94
CA LEU A 39 31.01 -12.55 7.08
C LEU A 39 29.53 -12.47 6.66
N ILE A 40 29.16 -11.41 5.92
CA ILE A 40 27.79 -11.22 5.44
C ILE A 40 27.36 -12.38 4.55
N GLU A 41 28.20 -12.79 3.58
CA GLU A 41 27.90 -13.94 2.73
C GLU A 41 27.58 -15.17 3.59
N LYS A 42 28.47 -15.50 4.53
CA LYS A 42 28.39 -16.71 5.34
C LYS A 42 27.06 -16.82 6.13
N TYR A 43 26.47 -15.67 6.44
CA TYR A 43 25.23 -15.56 7.23
C TYR A 43 24.04 -15.03 6.44
N LEU A 44 24.11 -14.90 5.10
CA LEU A 44 23.09 -14.23 4.27
C LEU A 44 21.67 -14.74 4.47
N TYR A 45 21.50 -16.01 4.87
CA TYR A 45 20.20 -16.65 5.13
C TYR A 45 20.06 -17.19 6.57
N LYS A 46 20.84 -16.67 7.52
CA LYS A 46 20.86 -17.12 8.93
C LYS A 46 20.50 -15.96 9.86
N SER A 47 19.21 -15.68 9.97
CA SER A 47 18.65 -14.59 10.78
C SER A 47 18.98 -14.70 12.28
N GLU A 48 19.31 -15.89 12.78
CA GLU A 48 19.72 -16.12 14.18
C GLU A 48 20.99 -15.35 14.60
N LYS A 49 21.76 -14.84 13.63
CA LYS A 49 23.01 -14.12 13.85
C LYS A 49 22.93 -12.62 13.51
N LEU A 50 21.72 -12.09 13.35
CA LEU A 50 21.47 -10.70 12.93
C LEU A 50 22.26 -9.67 13.74
N ASP A 51 22.12 -9.69 15.07
CA ASP A 51 22.80 -8.72 15.94
C ASP A 51 24.33 -8.81 15.87
N GLU A 52 24.87 -10.03 15.74
CA GLU A 52 26.32 -10.27 15.65
C GLU A 52 26.87 -9.71 14.33
N VAL A 53 26.20 -9.99 13.22
CA VAL A 53 26.60 -9.52 11.89
C VAL A 53 26.48 -7.99 11.81
N LEU A 54 25.36 -7.41 12.28
CA LEU A 54 25.15 -5.97 12.29
C LEU A 54 26.14 -5.23 13.19
N SER A 55 26.54 -5.82 14.31
CA SER A 55 27.59 -5.24 15.17
C SER A 55 28.90 -5.09 14.40
N VAL A 56 29.31 -6.12 13.65
CA VAL A 56 30.55 -6.09 12.86
C VAL A 56 30.43 -5.08 11.72
N ILE A 57 29.32 -5.10 10.98
CA ILE A 57 29.04 -4.15 9.89
C ILE A 57 29.16 -2.71 10.38
N ASN A 58 28.48 -2.36 11.48
CA ASN A 58 28.46 -1.00 12.02
C ASN A 58 29.83 -0.55 12.57
N SER A 59 30.69 -1.48 12.99
CA SER A 59 32.06 -1.17 13.43
C SER A 59 33.08 -1.11 12.29
N THR A 60 32.71 -1.52 11.07
CA THR A 60 33.63 -1.57 9.94
C THR A 60 33.82 -0.17 9.36
N GLU A 61 35.04 0.37 9.44
CA GLU A 61 35.39 1.64 8.79
C GLU A 61 35.55 1.44 7.28
N VAL A 62 34.64 2.01 6.50
CA VAL A 62 34.69 1.95 5.03
C VAL A 62 35.67 3.01 4.52
N ASN A 63 36.79 2.56 3.97
CA ASN A 63 37.77 3.45 3.38
C ASN A 63 37.23 4.08 2.08
N LEU A 64 37.08 5.42 2.06
CA LEU A 64 36.54 6.18 0.93
C LEU A 64 37.44 6.20 -0.31
N SER A 65 38.67 5.71 -0.21
CA SER A 65 39.63 5.73 -1.34
C SER A 65 39.39 4.66 -2.41
N SER A 66 38.54 3.66 -2.13
CA SER A 66 38.13 2.62 -3.10
C SER A 66 36.61 2.66 -3.32
N PRO A 67 36.11 3.36 -4.35
CA PRO A 67 34.68 3.40 -4.65
C PRO A 67 34.06 2.03 -4.95
N ILE A 68 34.84 1.12 -5.57
CA ILE A 68 34.37 -0.21 -5.96
C ILE A 68 34.21 -1.11 -4.72
N LEU A 69 35.18 -1.13 -3.81
CA LEU A 69 35.09 -1.94 -2.59
C LEU A 69 34.02 -1.40 -1.63
N ALA A 70 33.88 -0.07 -1.53
CA ALA A 70 32.79 0.57 -0.79
C ALA A 70 31.42 0.18 -1.37
N PHE A 71 31.27 0.17 -2.70
CA PHE A 71 30.05 -0.28 -3.35
C PHE A 71 29.72 -1.73 -3.00
N PHE A 72 30.69 -2.66 -3.11
CA PHE A 72 30.47 -4.06 -2.76
C PHE A 72 30.10 -4.26 -1.29
N PHE A 73 30.70 -3.49 -0.38
CA PHE A 73 30.33 -3.52 1.03
C PHE A 73 28.86 -3.14 1.24
N TYR A 74 28.43 -1.99 0.72
CA TYR A 74 27.05 -1.54 0.85
C TYR A 74 26.06 -2.44 0.10
N PHE A 75 26.46 -3.01 -1.05
CA PHE A 75 25.66 -4.00 -1.76
C PHE A 75 25.42 -5.24 -0.90
N HIS A 76 26.47 -5.81 -0.29
CA HIS A 76 26.30 -7.02 0.53
C HIS A 76 25.47 -6.72 1.78
N TRP A 77 25.69 -5.58 2.42
CA TRP A 77 24.85 -5.12 3.53
C TRP A 77 23.39 -4.94 3.07
N PHE A 78 23.16 -4.34 1.90
CA PHE A 78 21.82 -4.20 1.34
C PHE A 78 21.13 -5.55 1.19
N ILE A 79 21.77 -6.53 0.55
CA ILE A 79 21.17 -7.87 0.38
C ILE A 79 20.88 -8.52 1.75
N TYR A 80 21.76 -8.31 2.74
CA TYR A 80 21.56 -8.82 4.09
C TYR A 80 20.35 -8.19 4.80
N ASP A 81 20.23 -6.87 4.79
CA ASP A 81 19.13 -6.16 5.44
C ASP A 81 17.80 -6.48 4.75
N ILE A 82 17.75 -6.46 3.41
CA ILE A 82 16.55 -6.87 2.66
C ILE A 82 16.18 -8.32 2.96
N GLY A 83 17.15 -9.24 3.01
CA GLY A 83 16.91 -10.64 3.35
C GLY A 83 16.34 -10.86 4.76
N ASN A 84 16.55 -9.90 5.67
CA ASN A 84 16.02 -9.92 7.04
C ASN A 84 14.80 -8.99 7.23
N GLY A 85 14.18 -8.50 6.15
CA GLY A 85 12.98 -7.66 6.20
C GLY A 85 13.22 -6.21 6.64
N ARG A 86 14.46 -5.72 6.55
CA ARG A 86 14.87 -4.36 6.91
C ARG A 86 14.87 -3.43 5.69
N GLU A 87 13.68 -3.23 5.11
CA GLU A 87 13.51 -2.49 3.85
C GLU A 87 13.84 -1.00 3.98
N GLU A 88 13.53 -0.37 5.13
CA GLU A 88 13.87 1.03 5.41
C GLU A 88 15.39 1.24 5.41
N GLU A 89 16.15 0.35 6.03
CA GLU A 89 17.60 0.37 5.99
C GLU A 89 18.14 0.09 4.59
N GLY A 90 17.47 -0.78 3.83
CA GLY A 90 17.72 -0.96 2.41
C GLY A 90 17.67 0.34 1.59
N LEU A 91 16.67 1.20 1.83
CA LEU A 91 16.56 2.51 1.17
C LEU A 91 17.74 3.42 1.50
N ILE A 92 18.21 3.39 2.75
CA ILE A 92 19.39 4.16 3.18
C ILE A 92 20.64 3.63 2.47
N LEU A 93 20.80 2.31 2.38
CA LEU A 93 21.95 1.67 1.74
C LEU A 93 21.99 1.93 0.24
N LEU A 94 20.85 1.97 -0.45
CA LEU A 94 20.79 2.40 -1.86
C LEU A 94 21.32 3.81 -2.06
N LYS A 95 20.96 4.77 -1.19
CA LYS A 95 21.51 6.14 -1.24
C LYS A 95 23.01 6.16 -1.02
N LYS A 96 23.53 5.30 -0.13
CA LYS A 96 24.98 5.17 0.09
C LYS A 96 25.67 4.60 -1.15
N MET A 97 25.11 3.58 -1.80
CA MET A 97 25.64 3.02 -3.05
C MET A 97 25.66 4.07 -4.17
N GLU A 98 24.57 4.84 -4.32
CA GLU A 98 24.42 5.88 -5.33
C GLU A 98 25.50 6.96 -5.23
N ALA A 99 25.94 7.31 -4.01
CA ALA A 99 26.98 8.31 -3.77
C ALA A 99 28.36 7.95 -4.40
N TYR A 100 28.61 6.67 -4.69
CA TYR A 100 29.85 6.21 -5.34
C TYR A 100 29.72 6.05 -6.86
N ILE A 101 28.51 6.19 -7.41
CA ILE A 101 28.26 6.06 -8.85
C ILE A 101 28.57 7.40 -9.53
N GLY A 102 29.81 7.54 -9.98
CA GLY A 102 30.31 8.72 -10.69
C GLY A 102 30.71 8.48 -12.15
N GLU A 103 31.35 9.49 -12.73
CA GLU A 103 31.99 9.39 -14.05
C GLU A 103 33.13 8.36 -14.00
N GLY A 104 33.14 7.40 -14.93
CA GLY A 104 34.13 6.30 -14.95
C GLY A 104 33.84 5.10 -14.03
N PHE A 105 32.73 5.10 -13.28
CA PHE A 105 32.33 3.94 -12.47
C PHE A 105 31.89 2.74 -13.35
N PRO A 106 32.25 1.48 -13.01
CA PRO A 106 31.98 0.32 -13.87
C PRO A 106 30.50 0.13 -14.18
N GLU A 107 30.16 -0.01 -15.47
CA GLU A 107 28.78 -0.16 -15.94
C GLU A 107 28.08 -1.38 -15.33
N TYR A 108 28.80 -2.48 -15.14
CA TYR A 108 28.27 -3.70 -14.52
C TYR A 108 27.86 -3.51 -13.06
N LEU A 109 28.50 -2.59 -12.32
CA LEU A 109 28.09 -2.27 -10.95
C LEU A 109 26.94 -1.26 -10.92
N LYS A 110 26.85 -0.37 -11.92
CA LYS A 110 25.63 0.44 -12.12
C LYS A 110 24.42 -0.46 -12.35
N ALA A 111 24.60 -1.55 -13.11
CA ALA A 111 23.57 -2.57 -13.29
C ALA A 111 23.05 -3.11 -11.95
N GLU A 112 23.94 -3.48 -11.03
CA GLU A 112 23.55 -3.96 -9.70
C GLU A 112 22.72 -2.95 -8.92
N TYR A 113 23.12 -1.68 -8.95
CA TYR A 113 22.36 -0.62 -8.30
C TYR A 113 20.93 -0.53 -8.84
N PHE A 114 20.76 -0.55 -10.17
CA PHE A 114 19.44 -0.51 -10.78
C PHE A 114 18.60 -1.75 -10.44
N LEU A 115 19.20 -2.94 -10.45
CA LEU A 115 18.51 -4.18 -10.06
C LEU A 115 18.09 -4.18 -8.58
N CYS A 116 18.96 -3.73 -7.66
CA CYS A 116 18.63 -3.58 -6.24
C CYS A 116 17.52 -2.55 -6.02
N LYS A 117 17.59 -1.42 -6.72
CA LYS A 117 16.58 -0.36 -6.66
C LYS A 117 15.23 -0.84 -7.20
N ALA A 118 15.24 -1.59 -8.31
CA ALA A 118 14.04 -2.19 -8.88
C ALA A 118 13.36 -3.15 -7.89
N GLN A 119 14.16 -3.99 -7.21
CA GLN A 119 13.67 -4.95 -6.22
C GLN A 119 13.01 -4.28 -5.02
N LEU A 120 13.57 -3.16 -4.54
CA LEU A 120 13.05 -2.47 -3.36
C LEU A 120 11.82 -1.61 -3.63
N ILE A 121 11.75 -1.00 -4.82
CA ILE A 121 10.64 -0.09 -5.16
C ILE A 121 9.35 -0.86 -5.52
N GLY A 122 9.49 -2.06 -6.10
CA GLY A 122 8.38 -3.01 -6.31
C GLY A 122 7.17 -2.50 -7.12
N ASN A 123 7.28 -1.39 -7.85
CA ASN A 123 6.15 -0.74 -8.52
C ASN A 123 6.34 -0.68 -10.05
N GLU A 124 5.50 0.07 -10.77
CA GLU A 124 5.55 0.14 -12.24
C GLU A 124 6.89 0.68 -12.79
N THR A 125 7.63 1.46 -12.00
CA THR A 125 8.98 1.93 -12.37
C THR A 125 10.06 0.84 -12.24
N SER A 126 9.77 -0.26 -11.54
CA SER A 126 10.70 -1.38 -11.43
C SER A 126 11.01 -2.00 -12.79
N GLU A 127 10.09 -1.96 -13.75
CA GLU A 127 10.33 -2.50 -15.10
C GLU A 127 11.43 -1.72 -15.83
N GLU A 128 11.34 -0.40 -15.80
CA GLU A 128 12.32 0.49 -16.44
C GLU A 128 13.69 0.32 -15.78
N LEU A 129 13.74 0.17 -14.46
CA LEU A 129 14.97 -0.09 -13.71
C LEU A 129 15.56 -1.47 -14.00
N TYR A 130 14.73 -2.52 -14.12
CA TYR A 130 15.18 -3.84 -14.56
C TYR A 130 15.73 -3.78 -15.99
N LYS A 131 15.06 -3.05 -16.88
CA LYS A 131 15.50 -2.87 -18.26
C LYS A 131 16.84 -2.14 -18.34
N GLU A 132 16.97 -1.03 -17.63
CA GLU A 132 18.20 -0.26 -17.55
C GLU A 132 19.34 -1.12 -16.98
N GLY A 133 19.11 -1.79 -15.84
CA GLY A 133 20.10 -2.67 -15.23
C GLY A 133 20.52 -3.84 -16.11
N LEU A 134 19.56 -4.56 -16.70
CA LEU A 134 19.85 -5.71 -17.57
C LEU A 134 20.55 -5.30 -18.88
N SER A 135 20.25 -4.10 -19.41
CA SER A 135 20.90 -3.60 -20.64
C SER A 135 22.39 -3.34 -20.49
N LEU A 136 22.87 -3.15 -19.25
CA LEU A 136 24.26 -2.91 -18.92
C LEU A 136 25.05 -4.21 -18.71
N LEU A 137 24.40 -5.38 -18.68
CA LEU A 137 25.04 -6.68 -18.45
C LEU A 137 25.16 -7.48 -19.77
N PRO A 138 26.26 -8.24 -19.98
CA PRO A 138 26.35 -9.16 -21.10
C PRO A 138 25.30 -10.27 -20.98
N ASP A 139 24.64 -10.63 -22.08
CA ASP A 139 23.54 -11.60 -22.12
C ASP A 139 23.97 -13.04 -21.78
N ASP A 140 25.23 -13.38 -22.05
CA ASP A 140 25.84 -14.66 -21.70
C ASP A 140 26.29 -14.74 -20.23
N SER A 141 26.42 -13.59 -19.54
CA SER A 141 26.92 -13.50 -18.17
C SER A 141 26.03 -14.23 -17.16
N SER A 142 26.66 -14.70 -16.08
CA SER A 142 25.94 -15.33 -14.96
C SER A 142 24.97 -14.34 -14.29
N ARG A 143 25.35 -13.05 -14.26
CA ARG A 143 24.57 -12.02 -13.60
C ARG A 143 23.33 -11.61 -14.36
N TYR A 144 23.41 -11.49 -15.69
CA TYR A 144 22.25 -11.23 -16.53
C TYR A 144 21.19 -12.32 -16.34
N LYS A 145 21.58 -13.60 -16.40
CA LYS A 145 20.69 -14.74 -16.17
C LYS A 145 20.01 -14.68 -14.81
N MET A 146 20.76 -14.34 -13.76
CA MET A 146 20.19 -14.18 -12.41
C MET A 146 19.22 -12.99 -12.33
N GLY A 147 19.55 -11.86 -12.95
CA GLY A 147 18.67 -10.69 -13.00
C GLY A 147 17.34 -10.99 -13.69
N VAL A 148 17.37 -11.74 -14.81
CA VAL A 148 16.16 -12.22 -15.49
C VAL A 148 15.36 -13.14 -14.57
N LEU A 149 15.98 -14.09 -13.87
CA LEU A 149 15.28 -14.94 -12.90
C LEU A 149 14.62 -14.13 -11.78
N THR A 150 15.29 -13.10 -11.26
CA THR A 150 14.73 -12.21 -10.22
C THR A 150 13.54 -11.41 -10.74
N LEU A 151 13.63 -10.84 -11.94
CA LEU A 151 12.53 -10.13 -12.60
C LEU A 151 11.29 -11.04 -12.71
N PHE A 152 11.48 -12.27 -13.21
CA PHE A 152 10.38 -13.22 -13.39
C PHE A 152 9.78 -13.70 -12.07
N ASP A 153 10.61 -13.93 -11.05
CA ASP A 153 10.15 -14.30 -9.71
C ASP A 153 9.23 -13.20 -9.14
N GLN A 154 9.66 -11.94 -9.19
CA GLN A 154 8.85 -10.80 -8.71
C GLN A 154 7.55 -10.63 -9.50
N TYR A 155 7.63 -10.61 -10.83
CA TYR A 155 6.46 -10.35 -11.68
C TYR A 155 5.46 -11.50 -11.66
N SER A 156 5.92 -12.75 -11.58
CA SER A 156 5.03 -13.89 -11.45
C SER A 156 4.28 -13.89 -10.13
N LEU A 157 4.95 -13.54 -9.02
CA LEU A 157 4.31 -13.42 -7.71
C LEU A 157 3.34 -12.25 -7.63
N ALA A 158 3.53 -11.20 -8.43
CA ALA A 158 2.61 -10.08 -8.51
C ALA A 158 1.44 -10.32 -9.50
N GLY A 159 1.38 -11.46 -10.20
CA GLY A 159 0.39 -11.70 -11.26
C GLY A 159 0.60 -10.80 -12.50
N LYS A 160 1.82 -10.28 -12.68
CA LYS A 160 2.19 -9.27 -13.66
C LYS A 160 3.05 -9.81 -14.80
N LEU A 161 3.19 -11.13 -14.94
CA LEU A 161 4.10 -11.73 -15.93
C LEU A 161 3.82 -11.29 -17.37
N LYS A 162 2.57 -10.92 -17.70
CA LYS A 162 2.18 -10.41 -19.01
C LYS A 162 2.81 -9.06 -19.40
N PHE A 163 3.32 -8.32 -18.42
CA PHE A 163 3.97 -7.02 -18.62
C PHE A 163 5.47 -7.17 -18.92
N VAL A 164 6.07 -8.33 -18.63
CA VAL A 164 7.49 -8.57 -18.93
C VAL A 164 7.73 -8.58 -20.43
N GLU A 165 8.77 -7.86 -20.89
CA GLU A 165 9.11 -7.81 -22.32
C GLU A 165 9.45 -9.21 -22.89
N PRO A 166 8.97 -9.55 -24.10
CA PRO A 166 9.18 -10.87 -24.72
C PRO A 166 10.65 -11.31 -24.86
N ILE A 167 11.59 -10.35 -24.92
CA ILE A 167 13.02 -10.64 -25.08
C ILE A 167 13.57 -11.44 -23.90
N TYR A 168 13.12 -11.16 -22.67
CA TYR A 168 13.61 -11.84 -21.47
C TYR A 168 13.13 -13.28 -21.36
N PHE A 169 12.00 -13.64 -21.99
CA PHE A 169 11.53 -15.02 -22.06
C PHE A 169 12.47 -15.92 -22.87
N GLN A 170 13.21 -15.36 -23.83
CA GLN A 170 14.16 -16.12 -24.65
C GLN A 170 15.40 -16.55 -23.85
N SER A 171 15.71 -15.81 -22.77
CA SER A 171 16.83 -16.09 -21.87
C SER A 171 16.49 -17.12 -20.80
N LEU A 172 15.22 -17.53 -20.68
CA LEU A 172 14.77 -18.52 -19.71
C LEU A 172 14.81 -19.93 -20.28
N SER A 173 15.18 -20.88 -19.44
CA SER A 173 14.94 -22.29 -19.74
C SER A 173 13.44 -22.59 -19.75
N LYS A 174 13.06 -23.63 -20.48
CA LYS A 174 11.66 -24.06 -20.61
C LYS A 174 11.03 -24.35 -19.24
N GLU A 175 11.81 -24.96 -18.35
CA GLU A 175 11.38 -25.38 -17.03
C GLU A 175 11.12 -24.18 -16.11
N PHE A 176 12.02 -23.18 -16.09
CA PHE A 176 11.77 -21.94 -15.34
C PHE A 176 10.57 -21.17 -15.89
N ASN A 177 10.35 -21.18 -17.20
CA ASN A 177 9.16 -20.57 -17.80
C ASN A 177 7.87 -21.24 -17.28
N HIS A 178 7.83 -22.58 -17.20
CA HIS A 178 6.69 -23.27 -16.60
C HIS A 178 6.49 -22.93 -15.13
N ILE A 179 7.56 -22.85 -14.34
CA ILE A 179 7.50 -22.51 -12.90
C ILE A 179 6.95 -21.10 -12.68
N PHE A 180 7.49 -20.09 -13.35
CA PHE A 180 6.99 -18.72 -13.19
C PHE A 180 5.59 -18.53 -13.77
N SER A 181 5.28 -19.21 -14.87
CA SER A 181 3.91 -19.25 -15.41
C SER A 181 2.94 -19.90 -14.42
N PHE A 182 3.37 -20.93 -13.69
CA PHE A 182 2.57 -21.59 -12.65
C PHE A 182 2.30 -20.62 -11.49
N PHE A 183 3.32 -19.96 -10.96
CA PHE A 183 3.16 -18.96 -9.88
C PHE A 183 2.19 -17.85 -10.29
N ASN A 184 2.36 -17.30 -11.50
CA ASN A 184 1.49 -16.26 -12.03
C ASN A 184 0.04 -16.74 -12.18
N ALA A 185 -0.17 -17.95 -12.71
CA ALA A 185 -1.52 -18.51 -12.88
C ALA A 185 -2.22 -18.72 -11.52
N VAL A 186 -1.48 -19.19 -10.50
CA VAL A 186 -2.01 -19.35 -9.13
C VAL A 186 -2.35 -17.99 -8.51
N GLU A 187 -1.48 -16.98 -8.63
CA GLU A 187 -1.74 -15.66 -8.04
C GLU A 187 -3.01 -15.00 -8.62
N LEU A 188 -3.23 -15.15 -9.94
CA LEU A 188 -4.42 -14.66 -10.65
C LEU A 188 -5.66 -15.56 -10.43
N GLY A 189 -5.52 -16.72 -9.81
CA GLY A 189 -6.63 -17.67 -9.62
C GLY A 189 -7.09 -18.36 -10.92
N GLN A 190 -6.18 -18.52 -11.90
CA GLN A 190 -6.42 -19.23 -13.16
C GLN A 190 -6.28 -20.75 -12.96
N THR A 191 -7.26 -21.36 -12.29
CA THR A 191 -7.16 -22.75 -11.80
C THR A 191 -6.84 -23.78 -12.90
N ASP A 192 -7.47 -23.66 -14.07
CA ASP A 192 -7.31 -24.64 -15.15
C ASP A 192 -5.90 -24.58 -15.75
N LYS A 193 -5.39 -23.36 -15.99
CA LYS A 193 -4.02 -23.12 -16.45
C LYS A 193 -2.99 -23.55 -15.39
N ALA A 194 -3.24 -23.21 -14.13
CA ALA A 194 -2.38 -23.59 -13.02
C ALA A 194 -2.29 -25.11 -12.86
N LEU A 195 -3.39 -25.85 -13.05
CA LEU A 195 -3.40 -27.31 -12.98
C LEU A 195 -2.55 -27.94 -14.08
N GLN A 196 -2.70 -27.48 -15.33
CA GLN A 196 -1.89 -27.95 -16.46
C GLN A 196 -0.39 -27.67 -16.26
N LEU A 197 -0.05 -26.52 -15.67
CA LEU A 197 1.34 -26.15 -15.39
C LEU A 197 1.91 -26.92 -14.20
N LYS A 198 1.11 -27.21 -13.16
CA LYS A 198 1.51 -28.00 -11.99
C LYS A 198 2.05 -29.37 -12.41
N GLU A 199 1.38 -30.05 -13.34
CA GLU A 199 1.82 -31.36 -13.85
C GLU A 199 3.23 -31.26 -14.45
N LYS A 200 3.45 -30.29 -15.35
CA LYS A 200 4.74 -30.06 -16.00
C LYS A 200 5.85 -29.73 -15.00
N VAL A 201 5.57 -28.82 -14.06
CA VAL A 201 6.54 -28.40 -13.04
C VAL A 201 6.98 -29.56 -12.16
N LEU A 202 6.06 -30.47 -11.80
CA LEU A 202 6.37 -31.65 -10.98
C LEU A 202 7.15 -32.72 -11.76
N GLU A 203 6.91 -32.83 -13.07
CA GLU A 203 7.64 -33.77 -13.95
C GLU A 203 9.10 -33.33 -14.20
N GLU A 204 9.34 -32.03 -14.33
CA GLU A 204 10.65 -31.47 -14.75
C GLU A 204 11.73 -31.57 -13.67
N LYS A 205 11.38 -31.82 -12.40
CA LYS A 205 12.32 -32.05 -11.28
C LYS A 205 13.48 -31.06 -11.20
N VAL A 206 13.21 -29.78 -11.49
CA VAL A 206 14.20 -28.70 -11.43
C VAL A 206 14.71 -28.56 -10.00
N GLU A 207 16.04 -28.47 -9.84
CA GLU A 207 16.63 -28.17 -8.54
C GLU A 207 16.43 -26.68 -8.21
N LEU A 208 15.48 -26.41 -7.32
CA LEU A 208 15.17 -25.06 -6.86
C LEU A 208 15.93 -24.68 -5.58
N PRO A 209 16.35 -23.41 -5.43
CA PRO A 209 16.76 -22.86 -4.15
C PRO A 209 15.69 -23.04 -3.07
N ILE A 210 16.08 -23.14 -1.80
CA ILE A 210 15.17 -23.35 -0.67
C ILE A 210 13.98 -22.37 -0.68
N PRO A 211 14.16 -21.04 -0.87
CA PRO A 211 13.04 -20.11 -0.91
C PRO A 211 12.05 -20.41 -2.04
N ALA A 212 12.55 -20.76 -3.23
CA ALA A 212 11.71 -21.10 -4.38
C ALA A 212 10.96 -22.44 -4.18
N LYS A 213 11.56 -23.40 -3.46
CA LYS A 213 10.88 -24.65 -3.05
C LYS A 213 9.69 -24.37 -2.14
N PHE A 214 9.87 -23.56 -1.10
CA PHE A 214 8.78 -23.14 -0.21
C PHE A 214 7.67 -22.41 -0.98
N ARG A 215 8.02 -21.50 -1.90
CA ARG A 215 7.04 -20.80 -2.74
C ARG A 215 6.26 -21.75 -3.65
N LEU A 216 6.91 -22.77 -4.21
CA LEU A 216 6.24 -23.80 -5.01
C LEU A 216 5.23 -24.61 -4.19
N GLU A 217 5.64 -25.07 -3.01
CA GLU A 217 4.75 -25.80 -2.09
C GLU A 217 3.54 -24.94 -1.66
N ASN A 218 3.76 -23.66 -1.39
CA ASN A 218 2.70 -22.73 -1.01
C ASN A 218 1.76 -22.42 -2.18
N SER A 219 2.30 -22.24 -3.39
CA SER A 219 1.48 -22.04 -4.60
C SER A 219 0.62 -23.27 -4.91
N ILE A 220 1.16 -24.48 -4.70
CA ILE A 220 0.38 -25.73 -4.78
C ILE A 220 -0.72 -25.75 -3.71
N GLY A 221 -0.42 -25.38 -2.46
CA GLY A 221 -1.40 -25.29 -1.39
C GLY A 221 -2.53 -24.29 -1.69
N LEU A 222 -2.21 -23.13 -2.26
CA LEU A 222 -3.20 -22.14 -2.69
C LEU A 222 -4.07 -22.66 -3.84
N LEU A 223 -3.47 -23.35 -4.82
CA LEU A 223 -4.24 -24.01 -5.89
C LEU A 223 -5.22 -25.05 -5.32
N ASP A 224 -4.77 -25.86 -4.38
CA ASP A 224 -5.62 -26.86 -3.74
C ASP A 224 -6.80 -26.20 -3.00
N LEU A 225 -6.59 -25.04 -2.37
CA LEU A 225 -7.66 -24.24 -1.77
C LEU A 225 -8.65 -23.70 -2.81
N TYR A 226 -8.18 -23.16 -3.94
CA TYR A 226 -9.07 -22.73 -5.03
C TYR A 226 -9.93 -23.87 -5.56
N LEU A 227 -9.37 -25.10 -5.61
CA LEU A 227 -10.06 -26.30 -6.05
C LEU A 227 -10.98 -26.91 -4.96
N GLY A 228 -10.98 -26.35 -3.75
CA GLY A 228 -11.77 -26.85 -2.62
C GLY A 228 -11.26 -28.18 -2.06
N LEU A 229 -10.01 -28.53 -2.32
CA LEU A 229 -9.36 -29.73 -1.80
C LEU A 229 -8.90 -29.46 -0.36
N LYS A 230 -9.46 -30.18 0.61
CA LYS A 230 -9.01 -30.10 2.01
C LYS A 230 -7.73 -30.91 2.18
N LYS A 231 -6.65 -30.26 2.63
CA LYS A 231 -5.45 -30.91 3.17
C LYS A 231 -5.55 -31.04 4.70
N ASP A 232 -4.85 -32.02 5.26
CA ASP A 232 -4.66 -32.12 6.70
C ASP A 232 -4.05 -30.82 7.24
N GLN A 233 -4.70 -30.26 8.26
CA GLN A 233 -4.38 -28.96 8.88
C GLN A 233 -2.95 -28.91 9.47
N ASP A 234 -2.33 -30.07 9.67
CA ASP A 234 -1.03 -30.22 10.33
C ASP A 234 0.19 -29.95 9.42
N SER A 235 0.00 -29.80 8.10
CA SER A 235 1.13 -29.77 7.16
C SER A 235 1.62 -28.37 6.76
N ASN A 236 0.82 -27.30 6.94
CA ASN A 236 1.24 -25.96 6.53
C ASN A 236 0.55 -24.82 7.32
N GLU A 237 1.29 -24.21 8.27
CA GLU A 237 0.73 -23.25 9.23
C GLU A 237 0.05 -22.02 8.56
N TRP A 238 0.53 -21.58 7.39
CA TRP A 238 -0.04 -20.39 6.73
C TRP A 238 -1.40 -20.63 6.10
N LEU A 239 -1.77 -21.89 5.81
CA LEU A 239 -3.09 -22.25 5.26
C LEU A 239 -4.19 -22.29 6.33
N ILE A 240 -3.81 -22.41 7.61
CA ILE A 240 -4.74 -22.50 8.75
C ILE A 240 -5.71 -21.30 8.80
N PRO A 241 -5.26 -20.03 8.78
CA PRO A 241 -6.18 -18.90 8.83
C PRO A 241 -7.16 -18.86 7.66
N ILE A 242 -6.71 -19.25 6.45
CA ILE A 242 -7.56 -19.25 5.26
C ILE A 242 -8.61 -20.37 5.33
N THR A 243 -8.20 -21.56 5.74
CA THR A 243 -9.11 -22.70 5.95
C THR A 243 -10.13 -22.39 7.05
N ALA A 244 -9.69 -21.73 8.13
CA ALA A 244 -10.58 -21.30 9.21
C ALA A 244 -11.63 -20.28 8.73
N LEU A 245 -11.25 -19.35 7.83
CA LEU A 245 -12.21 -18.43 7.20
C LEU A 245 -13.23 -19.19 6.33
N LEU A 246 -12.79 -20.13 5.50
CA LEU A 246 -13.68 -20.98 4.67
C LEU A 246 -14.64 -21.82 5.54
N ASP A 247 -14.16 -22.32 6.68
CA ASP A 247 -14.97 -23.06 7.66
C ASP A 247 -15.77 -22.13 8.60
N LYS A 248 -15.69 -20.81 8.41
CA LYS A 248 -16.35 -19.76 9.21
C LYS A 248 -15.99 -19.78 10.70
N ASN A 249 -14.82 -20.30 11.04
CA ASN A 249 -14.26 -20.28 12.39
C ASN A 249 -13.45 -18.99 12.61
N LEU A 250 -14.15 -17.89 12.88
CA LEU A 250 -13.54 -16.55 13.03
C LEU A 250 -12.48 -16.44 14.13
N PRO A 251 -12.67 -17.03 15.33
CA PRO A 251 -11.66 -16.97 16.38
C PRO A 251 -10.37 -17.69 16.00
N LEU A 252 -10.47 -18.87 15.37
CA LEU A 252 -9.30 -19.61 14.88
C LEU A 252 -8.61 -18.86 13.75
N ALA A 253 -9.37 -18.28 12.81
CA ALA A 253 -8.82 -17.47 11.74
C ALA A 253 -7.99 -16.30 12.27
N LEU A 254 -8.50 -15.59 13.28
CA LEU A 254 -7.80 -14.46 13.88
C LEU A 254 -6.59 -14.88 14.71
N SER A 255 -6.71 -15.91 15.55
CA SER A 255 -5.59 -16.35 16.39
C SER A 255 -4.44 -16.93 15.56
N SER A 256 -4.75 -17.74 14.55
CA SER A 256 -3.76 -18.31 13.64
C SER A 256 -3.13 -17.25 12.71
N ALA A 257 -3.91 -16.28 12.21
CA ALA A 257 -3.38 -15.18 11.41
C ALA A 257 -2.42 -14.28 12.22
N ASN A 258 -2.73 -13.99 13.48
CA ASN A 258 -1.82 -13.24 14.36
C ASN A 258 -0.55 -14.03 14.65
N ASN A 259 -0.66 -15.34 14.91
CA ASN A 259 0.51 -16.19 15.14
C ASN A 259 1.40 -16.21 13.89
N TYR A 260 0.81 -16.40 12.72
CA TYR A 260 1.50 -16.38 11.44
C TYR A 260 2.20 -15.02 11.17
N TYR A 261 1.50 -13.91 11.37
CA TYR A 261 2.05 -12.56 11.21
C TYR A 261 3.25 -12.29 12.12
N ASN A 262 3.15 -12.66 13.40
CA ASN A 262 4.23 -12.48 14.38
C ASN A 262 5.46 -13.37 14.09
N LYS A 263 5.28 -14.50 13.41
CA LYS A 263 6.39 -15.40 13.00
C LYS A 263 7.10 -14.95 11.71
N LEU A 264 6.46 -14.16 10.86
CA LEU A 264 6.93 -13.80 9.51
C LEU A 264 7.82 -12.56 9.45
N LEU A 265 7.58 -11.57 10.32
CA LEU A 265 8.37 -10.33 10.40
C LEU A 265 9.90 -10.53 10.47
N PRO A 266 10.46 -11.63 11.02
CA PRO A 266 11.91 -11.86 11.05
C PRO A 266 12.50 -12.60 9.82
N GLN A 267 11.71 -13.03 8.82
CA GLN A 267 12.22 -13.97 7.80
C GLN A 267 12.20 -13.47 6.34
N GLY A 268 11.68 -12.27 6.04
CA GLY A 268 11.80 -11.63 4.71
C GLY A 268 11.24 -12.42 3.51
N ALA A 269 10.70 -13.61 3.72
CA ALA A 269 10.27 -14.52 2.68
C ALA A 269 8.74 -14.48 2.59
N VAL A 270 8.23 -13.59 1.74
CA VAL A 270 6.82 -13.65 1.32
C VAL A 270 6.58 -15.00 0.62
N ASN A 271 5.72 -15.82 1.21
CA ASN A 271 5.37 -17.16 0.73
C ASN A 271 4.63 -17.13 -0.62
N THR A 272 3.72 -16.17 -0.77
CA THR A 272 2.96 -15.75 -1.98
C THR A 272 2.41 -14.34 -1.72
N TYR A 273 2.15 -13.52 -2.74
CA TYR A 273 1.52 -12.19 -2.53
C TYR A 273 0.10 -12.32 -1.96
N PHE A 274 -0.59 -13.44 -2.25
CA PHE A 274 -1.82 -13.81 -1.55
C PHE A 274 -1.68 -13.80 -0.03
N GLY A 275 -0.56 -14.29 0.51
CA GLY A 275 -0.31 -14.44 1.93
C GLY A 275 -0.21 -13.13 2.70
N ILE A 276 0.22 -12.04 2.06
CA ILE A 276 0.40 -10.70 2.67
C ILE A 276 -0.90 -10.22 3.33
N TYR A 277 -2.05 -10.50 2.71
CA TYR A 277 -3.35 -10.05 3.18
C TYR A 277 -3.99 -10.93 4.26
N THR A 278 -3.30 -11.96 4.75
CA THR A 278 -3.87 -12.96 5.68
C THR A 278 -4.40 -12.30 6.96
N LEU A 279 -3.60 -11.41 7.57
CA LEU A 279 -4.04 -10.69 8.77
C LEU A 279 -5.19 -9.75 8.46
N MET A 280 -5.12 -8.98 7.36
CA MET A 280 -6.22 -8.09 6.93
C MET A 280 -7.53 -8.86 6.76
N ARG A 281 -7.51 -10.01 6.05
CA ARG A 281 -8.68 -10.87 5.86
C ARG A 281 -9.31 -11.27 7.19
N ALA A 282 -8.49 -11.73 8.14
CA ALA A 282 -8.95 -12.18 9.45
C ALA A 282 -9.52 -11.04 10.30
N GLN A 283 -8.90 -9.86 10.28
CA GLN A 283 -9.40 -8.68 10.99
C GLN A 283 -10.76 -8.21 10.45
N LEU A 284 -10.88 -8.09 9.12
CA LEU A 284 -12.13 -7.67 8.47
C LEU A 284 -13.26 -8.69 8.66
N ALA A 285 -12.96 -9.99 8.58
CA ALA A 285 -13.90 -11.07 8.87
C ALA A 285 -14.44 -10.99 10.31
N ASN A 286 -13.60 -10.56 11.27
CA ASN A 286 -13.98 -10.30 12.66
C ASN A 286 -14.55 -8.89 12.89
N LYS A 287 -14.69 -8.07 11.84
CA LYS A 287 -15.17 -6.68 11.86
C LYS A 287 -14.32 -5.73 12.71
N ASN A 288 -13.03 -6.02 12.84
CA ASN A 288 -12.07 -5.19 13.56
C ASN A 288 -11.57 -4.06 12.65
N LEU A 289 -12.41 -3.05 12.40
CA LEU A 289 -12.11 -1.96 11.46
C LEU A 289 -10.87 -1.15 11.86
N ASP A 290 -10.69 -0.87 13.16
CA ASP A 290 -9.54 -0.07 13.62
C ASP A 290 -8.21 -0.82 13.41
N ALA A 291 -8.19 -2.12 13.66
CA ALA A 291 -7.03 -2.96 13.36
C ALA A 291 -6.75 -3.02 11.85
N ALA A 292 -7.80 -3.11 11.03
CA ALA A 292 -7.66 -3.06 9.57
C ALA A 292 -7.07 -1.71 9.09
N LYS A 293 -7.50 -0.58 9.66
CA LYS A 293 -6.94 0.75 9.34
C LYS A 293 -5.46 0.88 9.73
N ILE A 294 -5.02 0.24 10.81
CA ILE A 294 -3.60 0.21 11.19
C ILE A 294 -2.79 -0.56 10.14
N ILE A 295 -3.30 -1.71 9.69
CA ILE A 295 -2.64 -2.53 8.65
C ILE A 295 -2.64 -1.80 7.29
N GLU A 296 -3.70 -1.08 6.94
CA GLU A 296 -3.74 -0.25 5.73
C GLU A 296 -2.64 0.82 5.77
N LYS A 297 -2.48 1.52 6.90
CA LYS A 297 -1.43 2.54 7.05
C LYS A 297 -0.02 1.97 6.91
N THR A 298 0.21 0.73 7.33
CA THR A 298 1.50 0.07 7.09
C THR A 298 1.75 -0.15 5.60
N TRP A 299 0.72 -0.48 4.81
CA TRP A 299 0.85 -0.59 3.35
C TRP A 299 1.09 0.75 2.65
N GLU A 300 0.54 1.85 3.18
CA GLU A 300 0.80 3.20 2.65
C GLU A 300 2.26 3.64 2.85
N ASN A 301 2.90 3.22 3.95
CA ASN A 301 4.27 3.58 4.28
C ASN A 301 5.32 2.73 3.53
N GLU A 302 5.00 1.48 3.22
CA GLU A 302 5.95 0.52 2.63
C GLU A 302 6.18 0.67 1.11
N SER A 303 5.67 1.72 0.45
CA SER A 303 5.71 1.87 -1.03
C SER A 303 5.10 0.70 -1.84
N ASN A 304 4.58 -0.31 -1.15
CA ASN A 304 4.06 -1.56 -1.65
C ASN A 304 2.55 -1.48 -1.88
N TRP A 305 2.10 -0.54 -2.71
CA TRP A 305 0.70 -0.53 -3.16
C TRP A 305 0.43 -1.76 -4.02
N HIS A 306 -0.08 -2.81 -3.39
CA HIS A 306 -0.38 -4.06 -4.06
C HIS A 306 -1.68 -3.95 -4.88
N TRP A 307 -1.72 -4.62 -6.04
CA TRP A 307 -2.81 -4.49 -7.02
C TRP A 307 -4.19 -4.93 -6.51
N PHE A 308 -4.26 -5.62 -5.36
CA PHE A 308 -5.51 -6.13 -4.77
C PHE A 308 -6.02 -5.29 -3.58
N SER A 309 -5.31 -4.23 -3.18
CA SER A 309 -5.64 -3.41 -2.01
C SER A 309 -7.04 -2.80 -2.08
N ASP A 310 -7.50 -2.39 -3.27
CA ASP A 310 -8.83 -1.84 -3.49
C ASP A 310 -9.97 -2.75 -3.00
N PHE A 311 -9.80 -4.07 -3.07
CA PHE A 311 -10.80 -5.01 -2.53
C PHE A 311 -10.94 -4.89 -1.01
N TYR A 312 -9.81 -4.78 -0.29
CA TYR A 312 -9.82 -4.66 1.17
C TYR A 312 -10.30 -3.28 1.61
N ILE A 313 -9.93 -2.22 0.89
CA ILE A 313 -10.45 -0.88 1.12
C ILE A 313 -11.98 -0.86 0.91
N ALA A 314 -12.49 -1.53 -0.13
CA ALA A 314 -13.93 -1.65 -0.34
C ALA A 314 -14.64 -2.33 0.85
N ARG A 315 -14.05 -3.39 1.41
CA ARG A 315 -14.56 -4.07 2.61
C ARG A 315 -14.54 -3.16 3.84
N MET A 316 -13.46 -2.42 4.05
CA MET A 316 -13.31 -1.45 5.14
C MET A 316 -14.36 -0.35 5.05
N GLU A 317 -14.57 0.23 3.87
CA GLU A 317 -15.56 1.29 3.66
C GLU A 317 -17.00 0.79 3.86
N LEU A 318 -17.29 -0.47 3.52
CA LEU A 318 -18.58 -1.08 3.88
C LEU A 318 -18.77 -1.20 5.39
N LEU A 319 -17.74 -1.61 6.13
CA LEU A 319 -17.78 -1.64 7.60
C LEU A 319 -17.89 -0.23 8.20
N ASN A 320 -17.35 0.78 7.52
CA ASN A 320 -17.41 2.20 7.87
C ASN A 320 -18.72 2.89 7.42
N ASN A 321 -19.72 2.13 6.93
CA ASN A 321 -21.00 2.64 6.41
C ASN A 321 -20.85 3.65 5.25
N ASN A 322 -19.84 3.49 4.41
CA ASN A 322 -19.59 4.32 3.23
C ASN A 322 -19.73 3.51 1.92
N PRO A 323 -20.96 3.11 1.54
CA PRO A 323 -21.19 2.23 0.40
C PRO A 323 -20.83 2.85 -0.95
N GLU A 324 -20.75 4.17 -1.06
CA GLU A 324 -20.36 4.84 -2.29
C GLU A 324 -18.86 4.71 -2.55
N LYS A 325 -18.04 5.01 -1.53
CA LYS A 325 -16.58 4.83 -1.64
C LYS A 325 -16.23 3.35 -1.80
N ALA A 326 -16.91 2.47 -1.07
CA ALA A 326 -16.75 1.03 -1.24
C ALA A 326 -17.04 0.55 -2.67
N ALA A 327 -18.14 1.04 -3.28
CA ALA A 327 -18.48 0.67 -4.66
C ALA A 327 -17.46 1.17 -5.69
N ARG A 328 -16.81 2.33 -5.46
CA ARG A 328 -15.74 2.82 -6.35
C ARG A 328 -14.52 1.93 -6.30
N HIS A 329 -14.03 1.61 -5.10
CA HIS A 329 -12.88 0.71 -4.94
C HIS A 329 -13.19 -0.70 -5.47
N PHE A 330 -14.40 -1.22 -5.20
CA PHE A 330 -14.82 -2.51 -5.75
C PHE A 330 -14.89 -2.51 -7.29
N ALA A 331 -15.40 -1.43 -7.90
CA ALA A 331 -15.44 -1.29 -9.36
C ALA A 331 -14.02 -1.25 -9.96
N ALA A 332 -13.07 -0.58 -9.30
CA ALA A 332 -11.68 -0.54 -9.73
C ALA A 332 -11.05 -1.94 -9.75
N ILE A 333 -11.16 -2.69 -8.64
CA ILE A 333 -10.59 -4.05 -8.58
C ILE A 333 -11.32 -5.03 -9.49
N HIS A 334 -12.64 -4.93 -9.63
CA HIS A 334 -13.40 -5.79 -10.54
C HIS A 334 -13.01 -5.56 -12.00
N LYS A 335 -12.87 -4.29 -12.42
CA LYS A 335 -12.36 -3.93 -13.75
C LYS A 335 -10.96 -4.50 -13.97
N TYR A 336 -10.04 -4.30 -13.02
CA TYR A 336 -8.69 -4.82 -13.10
C TYR A 336 -8.70 -6.35 -13.23
N CYS A 337 -9.44 -7.07 -12.39
CA CYS A 337 -9.53 -8.53 -12.47
C CYS A 337 -10.09 -9.02 -13.81
N LYS A 338 -11.02 -8.29 -14.42
CA LYS A 338 -11.55 -8.63 -15.75
C LYS A 338 -10.50 -8.43 -16.86
N GLU A 339 -9.77 -7.32 -16.83
CA GLU A 339 -8.75 -6.98 -17.83
C GLU A 339 -7.47 -7.83 -17.70
N ASN A 340 -7.24 -8.41 -16.53
CA ASN A 340 -6.04 -9.19 -16.21
C ASN A 340 -6.31 -10.69 -16.08
N ASP A 341 -7.52 -11.16 -16.43
CA ASP A 341 -7.93 -12.56 -16.29
C ASP A 341 -7.68 -13.11 -14.86
N ALA A 342 -8.04 -12.29 -13.87
CA ALA A 342 -7.85 -12.54 -12.44
C ALA A 342 -9.17 -12.70 -11.68
N MET A 343 -10.26 -13.01 -12.39
CA MET A 343 -11.59 -13.14 -11.76
C MET A 343 -11.62 -14.28 -10.74
N GLY A 344 -10.95 -15.40 -11.01
CA GLY A 344 -10.87 -16.53 -10.06
C GLY A 344 -10.28 -16.12 -8.71
N ARG A 345 -9.28 -15.22 -8.70
CA ARG A 345 -8.75 -14.62 -7.47
C ARG A 345 -9.82 -13.80 -6.75
N LEU A 346 -10.51 -12.90 -7.45
CA LEU A 346 -11.56 -12.07 -6.85
C LEU A 346 -12.72 -12.88 -6.28
N ASP A 347 -13.13 -13.93 -6.98
CA ASP A 347 -14.20 -14.80 -6.56
C ASP A 347 -13.87 -15.55 -5.26
N PHE A 348 -12.64 -16.05 -5.14
CA PHE A 348 -12.17 -16.69 -3.92
C PHE A 348 -12.06 -15.71 -2.74
N GLU A 349 -11.62 -14.48 -2.99
CA GLU A 349 -11.53 -13.43 -1.96
C GLU A 349 -12.91 -13.02 -1.43
N LEU A 350 -13.92 -13.01 -2.30
CA LEU A 350 -15.32 -12.81 -1.91
C LEU A 350 -15.85 -13.98 -1.06
N GLU A 351 -15.43 -15.23 -1.32
CA GLU A 351 -15.78 -16.38 -0.48
C GLU A 351 -15.18 -16.26 0.93
N LEU A 352 -13.96 -15.73 1.04
CA LEU A 352 -13.27 -15.50 2.32
C LEU A 352 -13.83 -14.29 3.09
N ALA A 353 -14.53 -13.37 2.42
CA ALA A 353 -15.10 -12.16 3.00
C ALA A 353 -16.44 -12.44 3.73
N VAL A 354 -16.39 -13.28 4.76
CA VAL A 354 -17.53 -13.77 5.54
C VAL A 354 -18.38 -12.67 6.20
N GLU A 355 -17.84 -11.47 6.39
CA GLU A 355 -18.57 -10.31 6.90
C GLU A 355 -19.46 -9.64 5.83
N LEU A 356 -19.18 -9.88 4.54
CA LEU A 356 -19.99 -9.38 3.44
C LEU A 356 -21.25 -10.23 3.27
N LYS A 357 -22.41 -9.58 3.45
CA LYS A 357 -23.70 -10.21 3.19
C LYS A 357 -24.01 -10.16 1.68
N PRO A 358 -24.84 -11.07 1.14
CA PRO A 358 -25.25 -11.03 -0.27
C PRO A 358 -25.79 -9.67 -0.71
N LYS A 359 -26.52 -8.97 0.17
CA LYS A 359 -27.00 -7.60 -0.07
C LYS A 359 -25.88 -6.56 -0.28
N HIS A 360 -24.75 -6.71 0.40
CA HIS A 360 -23.61 -5.80 0.24
C HIS A 360 -22.95 -6.04 -1.11
N ILE A 361 -22.79 -7.30 -1.49
CA ILE A 361 -22.18 -7.66 -2.76
C ILE A 361 -23.08 -7.20 -3.92
N ARG A 362 -24.39 -7.43 -3.82
CA ARG A 362 -25.38 -6.90 -4.77
C ARG A 362 -25.29 -5.38 -4.89
N LEU A 363 -25.18 -4.66 -3.78
CA LEU A 363 -25.03 -3.20 -3.78
C LEU A 363 -23.75 -2.75 -4.50
N LEU A 364 -22.62 -3.43 -4.26
CA LEU A 364 -21.37 -3.14 -4.95
C LEU A 364 -21.50 -3.36 -6.46
N MET A 365 -22.13 -4.45 -6.89
CA MET A 365 -22.34 -4.78 -8.31
C MET A 365 -23.36 -3.86 -9.00
N GLU A 366 -24.48 -3.53 -8.35
CA GLU A 366 -25.49 -2.61 -8.93
C GLU A 366 -24.89 -1.22 -9.13
N LYS A 367 -24.08 -0.76 -8.18
CA LYS A 367 -23.40 0.52 -8.28
C LYS A 367 -22.20 0.49 -9.22
N GLU A 368 -21.59 -0.67 -9.47
CA GLU A 368 -20.55 -0.82 -10.49
C GLU A 368 -21.03 -0.31 -11.86
N ASN A 369 -22.27 -0.61 -12.26
CA ASN A 369 -22.83 -0.12 -13.53
C ASN A 369 -23.00 1.41 -13.60
N LEU A 370 -23.10 2.10 -12.45
CA LEU A 370 -23.11 3.56 -12.39
C LEU A 370 -21.71 4.15 -12.57
N TYR A 371 -20.69 3.38 -12.18
CA TYR A 371 -19.29 3.76 -12.28
C TYR A 371 -18.63 3.22 -13.56
N SER A 372 -19.16 2.18 -14.21
CA SER A 372 -18.59 1.53 -15.40
C SER A 372 -18.49 2.44 -16.63
N GLY A 373 -19.28 3.51 -16.70
CA GLY A 373 -19.16 4.58 -17.70
C GLY A 373 -18.28 5.78 -17.28
N LYS A 374 -17.75 5.78 -16.05
CA LYS A 374 -16.90 6.82 -15.46
C LYS A 374 -15.71 6.26 -14.67
N VAL A 375 -15.29 5.02 -14.94
CA VAL A 375 -13.99 4.51 -14.45
C VAL A 375 -12.92 5.01 -15.41
N GLN A 376 -12.58 6.29 -15.29
CA GLN A 376 -11.22 6.74 -15.64
C GLN A 376 -10.27 5.88 -14.80
N GLU A 377 -9.31 5.28 -15.48
CA GLU A 377 -8.27 4.41 -14.94
C GLU A 377 -7.81 4.87 -13.56
N SER A 378 -8.25 4.17 -12.52
CA SER A 378 -7.49 4.03 -11.29
C SER A 378 -6.67 2.74 -11.42
N LEU A 379 -5.74 2.73 -12.38
CA LEU A 379 -4.42 2.21 -12.07
C LEU A 379 -3.76 3.28 -11.19
N PRO A 380 -2.89 2.93 -10.22
CA PRO A 380 -2.06 3.93 -9.57
C PRO A 380 -1.41 4.74 -10.69
N ALA A 381 -1.55 6.06 -10.61
CA ALA A 381 -0.95 6.97 -11.57
C ALA A 381 0.47 6.49 -11.84
N LYS A 382 0.83 6.34 -13.13
CA LYS A 382 2.23 6.26 -13.56
C LYS A 382 3.02 7.26 -12.73
N LEU A 383 3.73 6.77 -11.73
CA LEU A 383 4.74 7.56 -11.03
C LEU A 383 5.94 7.54 -11.96
N ASN A 384 5.83 8.26 -13.07
CA ASN A 384 7.00 8.70 -13.79
C ASN A 384 7.72 9.67 -12.84
N ILE A 385 8.72 9.11 -12.19
CA ILE A 385 9.78 9.83 -11.49
C ILE A 385 10.50 10.63 -12.55
N GLU A 386 10.41 11.96 -12.46
CA GLU A 386 11.54 12.86 -12.72
C GLU A 386 11.15 14.28 -12.28
N SER A 387 11.34 14.57 -10.99
CA SER A 387 11.72 15.92 -10.58
C SER A 387 13.07 15.81 -9.90
N LYS A 388 14.10 16.29 -10.59
CA LYS A 388 15.45 16.53 -10.08
C LYS A 388 15.40 17.02 -8.63
N ASN A 389 15.94 16.23 -7.70
CA ASN A 389 15.97 16.44 -6.25
C ASN A 389 14.58 16.64 -5.59
N PRO A 390 14.16 15.79 -4.62
CA PRO A 390 13.03 16.18 -3.77
C PRO A 390 13.38 17.50 -3.09
N ASP A 391 12.48 18.48 -3.15
CA ASP A 391 12.67 19.74 -2.44
C ASP A 391 12.83 19.47 -0.94
N VAL A 392 13.97 19.85 -0.37
CA VAL A 392 14.28 19.73 1.07
C VAL A 392 14.34 21.12 1.71
N GLY A 393 13.98 21.21 2.99
CA GLY A 393 14.03 22.40 3.81
C GLY A 393 13.07 23.47 3.31
N ILE A 394 13.55 24.72 3.29
CA ILE A 394 12.75 25.86 2.80
C ILE A 394 12.28 25.72 1.34
N ASN A 395 12.91 24.86 0.54
CA ASN A 395 12.53 24.67 -0.86
C ASN A 395 11.18 23.94 -1.02
N ARG A 396 10.72 23.25 0.04
CA ARG A 396 9.37 22.66 0.11
C ARG A 396 8.27 23.70 0.03
N ILE A 397 8.56 24.93 0.50
CA ILE A 397 7.57 26.02 0.53
C ILE A 397 7.62 26.75 -0.80
N LYS A 398 6.65 26.45 -1.66
CA LYS A 398 6.47 27.12 -2.95
C LYS A 398 5.73 28.45 -2.76
N GLY A 399 6.23 29.50 -3.40
CA GLY A 399 5.72 30.86 -3.26
C GLY A 399 6.84 31.90 -3.14
N ASN A 400 6.54 33.12 -3.57
CA ASN A 400 7.44 34.28 -3.59
C ASN A 400 6.76 35.55 -3.05
N SER A 401 5.54 35.47 -2.53
CA SER A 401 4.91 36.58 -1.82
C SER A 401 5.76 37.06 -0.65
N SER A 402 5.61 38.33 -0.27
CA SER A 402 6.31 38.90 0.88
C SER A 402 6.06 38.08 2.15
N ALA A 403 4.82 37.66 2.39
CA ALA A 403 4.46 36.83 3.53
C ALA A 403 5.18 35.47 3.53
N ILE A 404 5.28 34.79 2.38
CA ILE A 404 6.00 33.51 2.29
C ILE A 404 7.50 33.67 2.45
N ASN A 405 8.08 34.76 1.96
CA ASN A 405 9.51 35.05 2.17
C ASN A 405 9.81 35.34 3.65
N THR A 406 8.92 36.05 4.35
CA THR A 406 9.01 36.23 5.80
C THR A 406 8.95 34.89 6.52
N ILE A 407 7.98 34.03 6.18
CA ILE A 407 7.87 32.68 6.75
C ILE A 407 9.15 31.87 6.53
N LYS A 408 9.72 31.88 5.31
CA LYS A 408 10.99 31.20 5.02
C LYS A 408 12.16 31.72 5.86
N ALA A 409 12.22 33.02 6.09
CA ALA A 409 13.23 33.63 6.95
C ALA A 409 13.05 33.25 8.42
N ASP A 410 11.81 33.26 8.91
CA ASP A 410 11.45 32.85 10.26
C ASP A 410 11.76 31.37 10.49
N ILE A 411 11.48 30.50 9.51
CA ILE A 411 11.82 29.07 9.58
C ILE A 411 13.32 28.89 9.78
N LYS A 412 14.17 29.53 8.98
CA LYS A 412 15.63 29.43 9.13
C LYS A 412 16.09 29.87 10.52
N LYS A 413 15.56 30.99 11.01
CA LYS A 413 15.90 31.52 12.33
C LYS A 413 15.41 30.62 13.46
N PHE A 414 14.19 30.12 13.36
CA PHE A 414 13.55 29.34 14.42
C PHE A 414 14.04 27.89 14.43
N ALA A 415 14.49 27.35 13.30
CA ALA A 415 15.01 25.99 13.19
C ALA A 415 16.25 25.77 14.06
N GLU A 416 17.10 26.78 14.25
CA GLU A 416 18.29 26.73 15.13
C GLU A 416 17.98 26.66 16.63
N LEU A 417 16.74 26.99 17.03
CA LEU A 417 16.32 27.04 18.43
C LEU A 417 15.71 25.72 18.88
N GLU A 418 15.88 25.36 20.14
CA GLU A 418 15.33 24.11 20.71
C GLU A 418 13.93 24.27 21.33
N ILE A 419 13.38 25.49 21.27
CA ILE A 419 12.09 25.80 21.89
C ILE A 419 10.90 25.44 20.97
N PRO A 420 9.71 25.22 21.55
CA PRO A 420 8.51 24.90 20.79
C PRO A 420 8.12 26.01 19.80
N ILE A 421 7.60 25.60 18.63
CA ILE A 421 7.04 26.51 17.62
C ILE A 421 5.56 26.22 17.44
N LEU A 422 4.74 27.27 17.40
CA LEU A 422 3.32 27.23 17.07
C LEU A 422 3.10 27.72 15.64
N VAL A 423 2.55 26.86 14.78
CA VAL A 423 2.18 27.18 13.40
C VAL A 423 0.69 27.46 13.33
N LEU A 424 0.33 28.70 13.00
CA LEU A 424 -1.06 29.15 12.87
C LEU A 424 -1.44 29.23 11.39
N GLY A 425 -2.68 28.90 11.08
CA GLY A 425 -3.23 29.13 9.76
C GLY A 425 -4.43 28.23 9.46
N GLU A 426 -5.23 28.61 8.47
CA GLU A 426 -6.44 27.88 8.08
C GLU A 426 -6.16 26.44 7.64
N THR A 427 -7.21 25.63 7.51
CA THR A 427 -7.08 24.29 6.95
C THR A 427 -6.61 24.37 5.50
N GLY A 428 -5.63 23.54 5.13
CA GLY A 428 -5.12 23.43 3.76
C GLY A 428 -4.09 24.49 3.33
N VAL A 429 -3.56 25.32 4.23
CA VAL A 429 -2.53 26.34 3.90
C VAL A 429 -1.10 25.79 3.79
N GLY A 430 -0.85 24.55 4.27
CA GLY A 430 0.46 23.89 4.27
C GLY A 430 1.22 23.90 5.60
N LYS A 431 0.53 23.73 6.74
CA LYS A 431 1.15 23.74 8.09
C LYS A 431 2.14 22.58 8.29
N ASP A 432 1.82 21.42 7.75
CA ASP A 432 2.66 20.23 7.67
C ASP A 432 3.95 20.47 6.87
N VAL A 433 3.85 21.16 5.73
CA VAL A 433 5.00 21.53 4.90
C VAL A 433 5.94 22.47 5.67
N VAL A 434 5.38 23.44 6.40
CA VAL A 434 6.15 24.34 7.26
C VAL A 434 6.82 23.58 8.41
N ALA A 435 6.11 22.66 9.07
CA ALA A 435 6.68 21.85 10.15
C ALA A 435 7.85 20.98 9.68
N ASN A 436 7.73 20.34 8.52
CA ASN A 436 8.82 19.60 7.90
C ASN A 436 10.02 20.50 7.57
N ALA A 437 9.76 21.67 6.97
CA ALA A 437 10.83 22.62 6.65
C ALA A 437 11.58 23.09 7.91
N ILE A 438 10.88 23.33 9.02
CA ILE A 438 11.51 23.67 10.31
C ILE A 438 12.43 22.54 10.79
N HIS A 439 11.97 21.28 10.70
CA HIS A 439 12.75 20.13 11.13
C HIS A 439 14.01 19.94 10.26
N GLU A 440 13.86 20.00 8.94
CA GLU A 440 14.95 19.80 7.98
C GLU A 440 16.00 20.92 8.00
N GLU A 441 15.61 22.14 8.38
CA GLU A 441 16.53 23.27 8.60
C GLU A 441 17.16 23.26 10.01
N SER A 442 16.76 22.33 10.89
CA SER A 442 17.25 22.26 12.26
C SER A 442 18.48 21.37 12.40
N LYS A 443 19.11 21.43 13.59
CA LYS A 443 20.19 20.49 13.98
C LYS A 443 19.72 19.04 14.08
N ARG A 444 18.41 18.80 14.09
CA ARG A 444 17.76 17.49 14.24
C ARG A 444 17.29 16.93 12.90
N LYS A 445 17.73 17.47 11.76
CA LYS A 445 17.29 17.07 10.41
C LYS A 445 17.50 15.59 10.07
N ASP A 446 18.47 14.94 10.73
CA ASP A 446 18.82 13.53 10.54
C ASP A 446 18.16 12.63 11.60
N GLU A 447 17.39 13.22 12.53
CA GLU A 447 16.66 12.54 13.61
C GLU A 447 15.18 12.33 13.25
N PRO A 448 14.43 11.46 13.95
CA PRO A 448 13.03 11.18 13.60
C PRO A 448 12.12 12.42 13.61
N PHE A 449 11.28 12.57 12.60
CA PHE A 449 10.15 13.51 12.60
C PHE A 449 8.84 12.72 12.71
N ILE A 450 8.16 12.82 13.85
CA ILE A 450 6.90 12.10 14.09
C ILE A 450 5.75 13.09 14.10
N ALA A 451 4.83 12.96 13.14
CA ALA A 451 3.64 13.79 13.02
C ALA A 451 2.39 13.07 13.53
N ILE A 452 1.56 13.75 14.31
CA ILE A 452 0.28 13.26 14.80
C ILE A 452 -0.79 14.35 14.68
N ASN A 453 -1.95 13.97 14.15
CA ASN A 453 -3.11 14.84 14.12
C ASN A 453 -4.00 14.55 15.34
N CYS A 454 -4.13 15.54 16.22
CA CYS A 454 -4.81 15.39 17.50
C CYS A 454 -6.34 15.32 17.40
N SER A 455 -6.96 15.81 16.34
CA SER A 455 -8.43 15.76 16.17
C SER A 455 -8.91 14.43 15.60
N SER A 456 -8.02 13.67 14.94
CA SER A 456 -8.33 12.39 14.30
C SER A 456 -8.38 11.17 15.23
N ILE A 457 -7.94 11.31 16.50
CA ILE A 457 -7.77 10.20 17.45
C ILE A 457 -8.61 10.45 18.71
N ALA A 458 -9.34 9.44 19.18
CA ALA A 458 -10.10 9.53 20.42
C ALA A 458 -9.19 9.80 21.64
N GLU A 459 -9.66 10.62 22.60
CA GLU A 459 -8.84 11.16 23.70
C GLU A 459 -7.99 10.10 24.45
N GLY A 460 -8.60 9.01 24.90
CA GLY A 460 -7.88 7.97 25.65
C GLY A 460 -6.81 7.27 24.83
N LEU A 461 -7.04 7.12 23.51
CA LEU A 461 -6.05 6.58 22.59
C LEU A 461 -4.96 7.61 22.31
N LEU A 462 -5.30 8.89 22.08
CA LEU A 462 -4.33 9.97 21.87
C LEU A 462 -3.39 10.12 23.08
N GLN A 463 -3.92 9.97 24.30
CA GLN A 463 -3.10 9.97 25.51
C GLN A 463 -2.14 8.77 25.56
N SER A 464 -2.62 7.59 25.18
CA SER A 464 -1.82 6.37 25.09
C SER A 464 -0.73 6.45 24.02
N GLU A 465 -1.04 7.03 22.85
CA GLU A 465 -0.10 7.24 21.74
C GLU A 465 0.97 8.27 22.11
N LEU A 466 0.60 9.42 22.67
CA LEU A 466 1.58 10.46 23.04
C LEU A 466 2.52 10.02 24.15
N PHE A 467 1.98 9.41 25.20
CA PHE A 467 2.70 9.17 26.45
C PHE A 467 3.04 7.69 26.71
N GLY A 468 2.50 6.76 25.94
CA GLY A 468 2.61 5.32 26.18
C GLY A 468 1.73 4.87 27.34
N HIS A 469 1.65 3.56 27.56
CA HIS A 469 0.93 2.96 28.69
C HIS A 469 1.66 1.77 29.27
N GLN A 470 1.39 1.46 30.55
CA GLN A 470 1.81 0.22 31.17
C GLN A 470 0.79 -0.90 30.92
N ALA A 471 1.25 -2.15 30.96
CA ALA A 471 0.35 -3.30 30.93
C ALA A 471 -0.67 -3.19 32.07
N GLY A 472 -1.95 -3.37 31.75
CA GLY A 472 -3.07 -3.26 32.68
C GLY A 472 -3.58 -1.83 32.92
N ALA A 473 -3.10 -0.82 32.19
CA ALA A 473 -3.52 0.57 32.38
C ALA A 473 -5.01 0.83 32.06
N TYR A 474 -5.60 0.05 31.15
CA TYR A 474 -7.03 0.08 30.80
C TYR A 474 -7.47 -1.27 30.20
N THR A 475 -8.77 -1.47 30.04
CA THR A 475 -9.34 -2.68 29.41
C THR A 475 -8.86 -2.82 27.96
N GLY A 476 -7.97 -3.77 27.70
CA GLY A 476 -7.32 -3.99 26.39
C GLY A 476 -5.80 -3.75 26.39
N ALA A 477 -5.25 -3.09 27.41
CA ALA A 477 -3.80 -2.84 27.55
C ALA A 477 -3.04 -4.10 28.03
N SER A 478 -2.97 -5.14 27.22
CA SER A 478 -2.33 -6.42 27.60
C SER A 478 -0.79 -6.33 27.68
N LYS A 479 -0.18 -5.42 26.93
CA LYS A 479 1.27 -5.15 26.91
C LYS A 479 1.54 -3.68 27.18
N ALA A 480 2.76 -3.34 27.58
CA ALA A 480 3.18 -1.95 27.68
C ALA A 480 3.49 -1.39 26.27
N HIS A 481 3.20 -0.10 26.06
CA HIS A 481 3.44 0.60 24.80
C HIS A 481 4.30 1.85 25.06
N ARG A 482 5.25 2.10 24.16
CA ARG A 482 6.10 3.31 24.18
C ARG A 482 5.34 4.40 23.43
N GLY A 483 5.19 5.58 24.03
CA GLY A 483 4.54 6.69 23.35
C GLY A 483 5.47 7.47 22.42
N ILE A 484 4.88 8.29 21.55
CA ILE A 484 5.53 9.13 20.55
C ILE A 484 6.64 10.01 21.14
N PHE A 485 6.45 10.59 22.33
CA PHE A 485 7.51 11.38 22.96
C PHE A 485 8.76 10.54 23.31
N GLN A 486 8.60 9.23 23.50
CA GLN A 486 9.70 8.29 23.72
C GLN A 486 10.32 7.80 22.42
N GLU A 487 9.49 7.58 21.40
CA GLU A 487 9.91 7.07 20.09
C GLU A 487 10.65 8.14 19.28
N ALA A 488 10.21 9.39 19.38
CA ALA A 488 10.85 10.51 18.71
C ALA A 488 12.31 10.76 19.16
N GLY A 489 12.74 10.24 20.31
CA GLY A 489 14.14 10.34 20.75
C GLY A 489 14.65 11.78 20.76
N GLU A 490 15.76 12.05 20.07
CA GLU A 490 16.34 13.39 19.86
C GLU A 490 15.80 14.08 18.60
N GLY A 491 14.71 13.58 18.04
CA GLY A 491 14.01 14.12 16.89
C GLY A 491 12.99 15.21 17.23
N THR A 492 11.93 15.28 16.42
CA THR A 492 10.88 16.31 16.49
C THR A 492 9.50 15.68 16.45
N VAL A 493 8.61 16.12 17.32
CA VAL A 493 7.19 15.75 17.34
C VAL A 493 6.36 16.91 16.81
N PHE A 494 5.57 16.64 15.78
CA PHE A 494 4.61 17.59 15.21
C PHE A 494 3.18 17.25 15.65
N LEU A 495 2.55 18.17 16.38
CA LEU A 495 1.19 18.06 16.90
C LEU A 495 0.24 18.93 16.07
N ASP A 496 -0.46 18.34 15.10
CA ASP A 496 -1.45 19.05 14.29
C ASP A 496 -2.82 19.10 14.98
N GLU A 497 -3.55 20.18 14.74
CA GLU A 497 -4.84 20.50 15.36
C GLU A 497 -4.82 20.47 16.90
N ILE A 498 -3.78 21.07 17.49
CA ILE A 498 -3.63 21.16 18.96
C ILE A 498 -4.77 21.94 19.64
N GLY A 499 -5.54 22.73 18.89
CA GLY A 499 -6.67 23.48 19.42
C GLY A 499 -7.83 22.61 19.89
N ASP A 500 -7.91 21.33 19.48
CA ASP A 500 -9.05 20.44 19.73
C ASP A 500 -8.77 19.36 20.79
N ILE A 501 -7.67 19.46 21.53
CA ILE A 501 -7.35 18.50 22.60
C ILE A 501 -8.17 18.75 23.89
N SER A 502 -8.46 17.66 24.60
CA SER A 502 -9.17 17.70 25.88
C SER A 502 -8.40 18.45 26.98
N SER A 503 -9.10 18.94 28.00
CA SER A 503 -8.48 19.60 29.17
C SER A 503 -7.49 18.70 29.93
N GLY A 504 -7.72 17.39 29.95
CA GLY A 504 -6.81 16.40 30.51
C GLY A 504 -5.49 16.33 29.74
N LEU A 505 -5.57 16.26 28.41
CA LEU A 505 -4.39 16.31 27.53
C LEU A 505 -3.67 17.65 27.59
N GLN A 506 -4.39 18.76 27.69
CA GLN A 506 -3.78 20.09 27.87
C GLN A 506 -2.91 20.13 29.14
N SER A 507 -3.40 19.55 30.24
CA SER A 507 -2.67 19.49 31.50
C SER A 507 -1.43 18.59 31.42
N ALA A 508 -1.50 17.50 30.67
CA ALA A 508 -0.37 16.61 30.45
C ALA A 508 0.69 17.26 29.55
N LEU A 509 0.27 17.88 28.45
CA LEU A 509 1.18 18.57 27.52
C LEU A 509 1.83 19.80 28.14
N LEU A 510 1.12 20.52 29.02
CA LEU A 510 1.72 21.60 29.81
C LEU A 510 2.93 21.08 30.59
N ARG A 511 2.81 19.95 31.30
CA ARG A 511 3.96 19.36 32.03
C ARG A 511 5.12 19.01 31.09
N VAL A 512 4.83 18.50 29.91
CA VAL A 512 5.87 18.22 28.90
C VAL A 512 6.59 19.50 28.50
N LEU A 513 5.87 20.59 28.22
CA LEU A 513 6.46 21.86 27.79
C LEU A 513 7.13 22.64 28.93
N GLU A 514 6.74 22.40 30.19
CA GLU A 514 7.28 23.08 31.36
C GLU A 514 8.50 22.40 31.95
N SER A 515 8.39 21.09 32.26
CA SER A 515 9.44 20.33 32.95
C SER A 515 10.19 19.39 32.03
N GLY A 516 9.79 19.25 30.76
CA GLY A 516 10.34 18.25 29.86
C GLY A 516 10.00 16.83 30.30
N GLU A 517 8.94 16.63 31.09
CA GLU A 517 8.59 15.33 31.66
C GLU A 517 7.16 14.91 31.35
N TYR A 518 6.97 13.61 31.17
CA TYR A 518 5.67 12.98 30.99
C TYR A 518 5.54 11.72 31.83
N ARG A 519 4.31 11.20 31.95
CA ARG A 519 4.03 9.92 32.60
C ARG A 519 3.22 9.06 31.64
N ALA A 520 3.61 7.81 31.49
CA ALA A 520 2.81 6.83 30.76
C ALA A 520 1.49 6.58 31.50
N VAL A 521 0.43 6.25 30.75
CA VAL A 521 -0.88 5.91 31.33
C VAL A 521 -0.72 4.69 32.24
N GLY A 522 -1.25 4.80 33.46
CA GLY A 522 -1.09 3.79 34.52
C GLY A 522 0.26 3.80 35.25
N SER A 523 1.21 4.67 34.85
CA SER A 523 2.52 4.78 35.50
C SER A 523 2.63 6.01 36.41
N ALA A 524 3.16 5.83 37.61
CA ALA A 524 3.53 6.94 38.50
C ALA A 524 4.92 7.52 38.21
N LYS A 525 5.76 6.82 37.42
CA LYS A 525 7.16 7.20 37.19
C LYS A 525 7.25 8.26 36.08
N PRO A 526 7.81 9.45 36.34
CA PRO A 526 8.07 10.43 35.29
C PRO A 526 9.21 9.98 34.37
N LYS A 527 9.12 10.36 33.10
CA LYS A 527 10.14 10.17 32.06
C LYS A 527 10.42 11.52 31.42
N LYS A 528 11.68 11.77 31.02
CA LYS A 528 12.06 12.99 30.32
C LYS A 528 11.92 12.84 28.81
N ILE A 529 11.39 13.87 28.16
CA ILE A 529 11.43 14.00 26.71
C ILE A 529 12.78 14.56 26.27
N LYS A 530 13.25 14.13 25.10
CA LYS A 530 14.43 14.70 24.44
C LYS A 530 14.09 15.40 23.12
N CYS A 531 12.91 15.14 22.58
CA CYS A 531 12.48 15.63 21.28
C CYS A 531 12.01 17.08 21.35
N ARG A 532 12.08 17.75 20.20
CA ARG A 532 11.53 19.09 19.99
C ARG A 532 10.04 18.99 19.68
N ILE A 533 9.25 20.00 20.08
CA ILE A 533 7.81 20.04 19.80
C ILE A 533 7.49 21.15 18.80
N ILE A 534 6.76 20.83 17.73
CA ILE A 534 6.12 21.78 16.84
C ILE A 534 4.61 21.54 16.95
N ALA A 535 3.82 22.57 17.18
CA ALA A 535 2.36 22.45 17.27
C ALA A 535 1.70 23.27 16.16
N ALA A 536 0.55 22.83 15.67
CA ALA A 536 -0.22 23.54 14.65
C ALA A 536 -1.70 23.60 15.00
N THR A 537 -2.37 24.67 14.56
CA THR A 537 -3.83 24.77 14.63
C THR A 537 -4.40 25.72 13.58
N ASN A 538 -5.66 25.50 13.24
CA ASN A 538 -6.54 26.42 12.52
C ASN A 538 -7.53 27.15 13.43
N ALA A 539 -7.64 26.75 14.71
CA ALA A 539 -8.56 27.35 15.64
C ALA A 539 -8.03 28.70 16.15
N LEU A 540 -8.94 29.64 16.39
CA LEU A 540 -8.65 30.86 17.14
C LEU A 540 -8.48 30.48 18.62
N ILE A 541 -7.27 30.08 19.02
CA ILE A 541 -7.01 29.58 20.38
C ILE A 541 -7.34 30.64 21.43
N GLU A 542 -7.10 31.92 21.15
CA GLU A 542 -7.47 33.02 22.04
C GLU A 542 -8.97 33.00 22.38
N SER A 543 -9.83 32.78 21.39
CA SER A 543 -11.28 32.66 21.62
C SER A 543 -11.64 31.41 22.44
N LYS A 544 -10.90 30.31 22.27
CA LYS A 544 -11.10 29.10 23.09
C LYS A 544 -10.64 29.30 24.53
N VAL A 545 -9.61 30.11 24.76
CA VAL A 545 -9.20 30.51 26.10
C VAL A 545 -10.28 31.35 26.79
N ASP A 546 -10.84 32.33 26.08
CA ASP A 546 -11.93 33.18 26.62
C ASP A 546 -13.18 32.36 27.00
N LYS A 547 -13.44 31.26 26.27
CA LYS A 547 -14.54 30.32 26.53
C LYS A 547 -14.22 29.28 27.61
N GLY A 548 -12.98 29.18 28.07
CA GLY A 548 -12.51 28.17 29.02
C GLY A 548 -12.25 26.79 28.42
N ASP A 549 -12.31 26.66 27.09
CA ASP A 549 -12.07 25.40 26.36
C ASP A 549 -10.57 25.10 26.18
N PHE A 550 -9.72 26.12 26.31
CA PHE A 550 -8.27 25.99 26.23
C PHE A 550 -7.58 26.70 27.38
N ARG A 551 -6.55 26.09 27.97
CA ARG A 551 -5.83 26.70 29.09
C ARG A 551 -4.89 27.80 28.63
N LEU A 552 -4.99 28.94 29.30
CA LEU A 552 -4.15 30.12 29.04
C LEU A 552 -2.65 29.83 29.29
N ASP A 553 -2.31 29.04 30.31
CA ASP A 553 -0.93 28.68 30.63
C ASP A 553 -0.25 27.84 29.54
N LEU A 554 -0.97 26.87 28.97
CA LEU A 554 -0.51 26.07 27.84
C LEU A 554 -0.31 26.94 26.59
N LEU A 555 -1.24 27.86 26.30
CA LEU A 555 -1.10 28.79 25.19
C LEU A 555 0.19 29.61 25.33
N TYR A 556 0.49 30.15 26.51
CA TYR A 556 1.72 30.91 26.74
C TYR A 556 2.99 30.07 26.53
N ARG A 557 2.97 28.76 26.82
CA ARG A 557 4.11 27.86 26.56
C ARG A 557 4.29 27.54 25.08
N LEU A 558 3.20 27.42 24.33
CA LEU A 558 3.22 27.17 22.88
C LEU A 558 3.55 28.43 22.07
N LYS A 559 3.04 29.59 22.46
CA LYS A 559 3.15 30.87 21.72
C LYS A 559 4.53 31.55 21.83
N ARG A 560 5.58 30.80 22.17
CA ARG A 560 6.95 31.34 22.31
C ARG A 560 7.56 31.74 20.97
N LEU A 561 7.40 30.88 19.97
CA LEU A 561 7.72 31.17 18.58
C LEU A 561 6.46 30.88 17.77
N VAL A 562 6.04 31.83 16.93
CA VAL A 562 4.82 31.72 16.14
C VAL A 562 5.14 31.93 14.68
N ILE A 563 4.69 31.03 13.83
CA ILE A 563 4.68 31.19 12.38
C ILE A 563 3.22 31.21 11.94
N GLU A 564 2.76 32.34 11.43
CA GLU A 564 1.41 32.49 10.91
C GLU A 564 1.41 32.40 9.39
N ILE A 565 0.68 31.42 8.86
CA ILE A 565 0.56 31.18 7.42
C ILE A 565 -0.74 31.83 6.94
N PRO A 566 -0.66 32.89 6.11
CA PRO A 566 -1.86 33.54 5.60
C PRO A 566 -2.61 32.61 4.64
N PRO A 567 -3.95 32.73 4.60
CA PRO A 567 -4.76 32.01 3.63
C PRO A 567 -4.39 32.43 2.21
N LEU A 568 -4.62 31.53 1.26
CA LEU A 568 -4.18 31.66 -0.12
C LEU A 568 -4.73 32.94 -0.79
N ARG A 569 -5.95 33.36 -0.42
CA ARG A 569 -6.60 34.61 -0.88
C ARG A 569 -5.86 35.90 -0.49
N GLU A 570 -5.02 35.86 0.55
CA GLU A 570 -4.21 37.01 0.99
C GLU A 570 -2.82 37.04 0.33
N ARG A 571 -2.48 36.01 -0.46
CA ARG A 571 -1.22 35.88 -1.21
C ARG A 571 -1.47 35.60 -2.70
N PRO A 572 -2.13 36.51 -3.44
CA PRO A 572 -2.53 36.28 -4.83
C PRO A 572 -1.35 35.99 -5.78
N ALA A 573 -0.18 36.56 -5.51
CA ALA A 573 1.05 36.29 -6.27
C ALA A 573 1.44 34.80 -6.24
N ASP A 574 1.18 34.11 -5.12
CA ASP A 574 1.47 32.69 -4.98
C ASP A 574 0.43 31.81 -5.67
N ILE A 575 -0.81 32.29 -5.86
CA ILE A 575 -1.88 31.50 -6.49
C ILE A 575 -1.45 31.07 -7.90
N LEU A 576 -1.02 32.02 -8.74
CA LEU A 576 -0.59 31.69 -10.11
C LEU A 576 0.71 30.89 -10.12
N LEU A 577 1.65 31.18 -9.22
CA LEU A 577 2.90 30.43 -9.11
C LEU A 577 2.63 28.97 -8.76
N LEU A 578 1.84 28.73 -7.71
CA LEU A 578 1.41 27.39 -7.30
C LEU A 578 0.59 26.71 -8.38
N SER A 579 -0.27 27.47 -9.07
CA SER A 579 -1.07 26.92 -10.16
C SER A 579 -0.18 26.38 -11.28
N ASN A 580 0.76 27.20 -11.75
CA ASN A 580 1.74 26.80 -12.74
C ASN A 580 2.62 25.65 -12.26
N TYR A 581 3.01 25.66 -10.99
CA TYR A 581 3.76 24.58 -10.37
C TYR A 581 2.98 23.26 -10.43
N TYR A 582 1.71 23.22 -10.01
CA TYR A 582 0.90 22.01 -10.03
C TYR A 582 0.52 21.55 -11.45
N PHE A 583 0.30 22.48 -12.39
CA PHE A 583 0.11 22.13 -13.80
C PHE A 583 1.35 21.45 -14.40
N ASN A 584 2.55 21.89 -13.99
CA ASN A 584 3.82 21.37 -14.51
C ASN A 584 4.49 20.34 -13.61
N LEU A 585 3.86 19.96 -12.50
CA LEU A 585 4.32 18.90 -11.61
C LEU A 585 4.37 17.58 -12.41
N ASN A 586 5.57 17.06 -12.68
CA ASN A 586 5.84 15.86 -13.49
C ASN A 586 5.72 16.01 -15.02
N ASN A 587 5.76 17.23 -15.57
CA ASN A 587 5.88 17.43 -17.03
C ASN A 587 7.34 17.24 -17.48
N ALA A 588 7.69 16.05 -18.00
CA ALA A 588 9.00 15.76 -18.61
C ALA A 588 9.15 16.29 -20.05
N SER A 589 8.05 16.76 -20.67
CA SER A 589 8.08 17.32 -22.02
C SER A 589 8.49 18.80 -22.01
N ALA A 590 9.25 19.25 -23.01
CA ALA A 590 9.66 20.65 -23.19
C ALA A 590 8.49 21.65 -23.38
N ASN A 591 7.24 21.16 -23.38
CA ASN A 591 6.05 21.97 -23.56
C ASN A 591 5.46 22.37 -22.21
N ILE A 592 5.89 23.53 -21.72
CA ILE A 592 5.32 24.17 -20.53
C ILE A 592 3.80 24.33 -20.73
N THR A 593 3.02 23.77 -19.80
CA THR A 593 1.57 23.93 -19.79
C THR A 593 1.22 25.39 -19.48
N LYS A 594 0.40 26.02 -20.32
CA LYS A 594 0.00 27.42 -20.20
C LYS A 594 -1.49 27.56 -19.89
N MET A 595 -1.84 28.55 -19.08
CA MET A 595 -3.22 28.99 -18.87
C MET A 595 -3.51 30.18 -19.79
N ASN A 596 -4.75 30.31 -20.26
CA ASN A 596 -5.20 31.55 -20.90
C ASN A 596 -5.45 32.64 -19.84
N LYS A 597 -5.44 33.91 -20.26
CA LYS A 597 -5.62 35.05 -19.34
C LYS A 597 -6.96 35.02 -18.61
N GLU A 598 -8.00 34.47 -19.22
CA GLU A 598 -9.33 34.37 -18.62
C GLU A 598 -9.35 33.39 -17.45
N LEU A 599 -8.70 32.24 -17.61
CA LEU A 599 -8.52 31.23 -16.56
C LEU A 599 -7.64 31.78 -15.44
N GLU A 600 -6.51 32.42 -15.74
CA GLU A 600 -5.66 33.07 -14.74
C GLU A 600 -6.45 34.09 -13.91
N THR A 601 -7.25 34.92 -14.58
CA THR A 601 -8.09 35.93 -13.92
C THR A 601 -9.16 35.28 -13.04
N ALA A 602 -9.77 34.19 -13.48
CA ALA A 602 -10.78 33.46 -12.72
C ALA A 602 -10.16 32.78 -11.48
N ILE A 603 -9.00 32.14 -11.64
CA ILE A 603 -8.21 31.52 -10.56
C ILE A 603 -7.81 32.55 -9.51
N LEU A 604 -7.38 33.74 -9.92
CA LEU A 604 -7.04 34.84 -9.00
C LEU A 604 -8.24 35.40 -8.23
N LYS A 605 -9.44 35.38 -8.84
CA LYS A 605 -10.67 35.92 -8.22
C LYS A 605 -11.36 34.94 -7.27
N TYR A 606 -11.09 33.65 -7.40
CA TYR A 606 -11.69 32.64 -6.55
C TYR A 606 -11.11 32.72 -5.12
N SER A 607 -11.97 32.50 -4.12
CA SER A 607 -11.59 32.74 -2.72
C SER A 607 -10.75 31.63 -2.09
N TRP A 608 -10.67 30.46 -2.74
CA TRP A 608 -9.93 29.28 -2.29
C TRP A 608 -10.18 28.92 -0.81
N PRO A 609 -11.44 28.60 -0.42
CA PRO A 609 -11.78 28.24 0.97
C PRO A 609 -10.98 27.04 1.52
N GLY A 610 -10.53 26.11 0.67
CA GLY A 610 -9.65 25.00 1.04
C GLY A 610 -8.15 25.29 0.79
N ASN A 611 -7.79 26.55 0.54
CA ASN A 611 -6.43 27.06 0.37
C ASN A 611 -5.63 26.25 -0.67
N VAL A 612 -4.36 25.94 -0.37
CA VAL A 612 -3.45 25.24 -1.29
C VAL A 612 -3.93 23.81 -1.57
N ARG A 613 -4.61 23.17 -0.62
CA ARG A 613 -5.17 21.82 -0.80
C ARG A 613 -6.27 21.82 -1.87
N GLU A 614 -7.19 22.79 -1.85
CA GLU A 614 -8.20 22.94 -2.89
C GLU A 614 -7.58 23.31 -4.24
N LEU A 615 -6.63 24.25 -4.26
CA LEU A 615 -5.92 24.66 -5.47
C LEU A 615 -5.24 23.46 -6.16
N LYS A 616 -4.46 22.69 -5.39
CA LYS A 616 -3.79 21.48 -5.87
C LYS A 616 -4.79 20.50 -6.46
N ASN A 617 -5.86 20.18 -5.70
CA ASN A 617 -6.84 19.20 -6.11
C ASN A 617 -7.58 19.59 -7.39
N GLU A 618 -7.99 20.86 -7.52
CA GLU A 618 -8.71 21.31 -8.71
C GLU A 618 -7.80 21.38 -9.95
N ILE A 619 -6.52 21.77 -9.78
CA ILE A 619 -5.56 21.81 -10.90
C ILE A 619 -5.14 20.40 -11.33
N GLU A 620 -4.87 19.50 -10.39
CA GLU A 620 -4.59 18.09 -10.69
C GLU A 620 -5.77 17.45 -11.41
N LYS A 621 -6.99 17.73 -10.98
CA LYS A 621 -8.21 17.27 -11.64
C LYS A 621 -8.34 17.85 -13.05
N MET A 622 -8.06 19.13 -13.27
CA MET A 622 -8.03 19.72 -14.62
C MET A 622 -7.01 19.01 -15.52
N ARG A 623 -5.82 18.71 -14.99
CA ARG A 623 -4.75 17.99 -15.69
C ARG A 623 -5.17 16.56 -16.05
N LEU A 624 -5.76 15.83 -15.12
CA LEU A 624 -6.22 14.45 -15.31
C LEU A 624 -7.39 14.35 -16.29
N LEU A 625 -8.32 15.31 -16.30
CA LEU A 625 -9.47 15.33 -17.19
C LEU A 625 -9.11 15.64 -18.65
N HIS A 626 -7.97 16.32 -18.88
CA HIS A 626 -7.55 16.77 -20.21
C HIS A 626 -6.09 16.35 -20.49
N SER A 627 -5.81 15.04 -20.42
CA SER A 627 -4.47 14.50 -20.65
C SER A 627 -3.93 14.86 -22.03
N GLY A 628 -2.69 15.36 -22.09
CA GLY A 628 -2.04 15.81 -23.33
C GLY A 628 -2.35 17.23 -23.78
N LYS A 629 -3.23 17.97 -23.07
CA LYS A 629 -3.51 19.38 -23.35
C LYS A 629 -2.40 20.27 -22.77
N THR A 630 -1.78 21.10 -23.61
CA THR A 630 -0.73 22.05 -23.18
C THR A 630 -1.26 23.47 -22.93
N PHE A 631 -2.55 23.71 -23.19
CA PHE A 631 -3.20 25.00 -23.04
C PHE A 631 -4.58 24.88 -22.38
N TYR A 632 -4.76 25.48 -21.20
CA TYR A 632 -6.00 25.43 -20.42
C TYR A 632 -6.75 26.76 -20.49
N SER A 633 -8.07 26.67 -20.57
CA SER A 633 -9.01 27.78 -20.69
C SER A 633 -10.08 27.73 -19.59
N LEU A 634 -10.92 28.76 -19.50
CA LEU A 634 -11.98 28.83 -18.48
C LEU A 634 -13.00 27.67 -18.59
N GLU A 635 -13.23 27.14 -19.80
CA GLU A 635 -14.13 26.00 -20.04
C GLU A 635 -13.65 24.73 -19.34
N ASP A 636 -12.33 24.59 -19.15
CA ASP A 636 -11.71 23.45 -18.47
C ASP A 636 -11.88 23.53 -16.94
N ALA A 637 -12.32 24.68 -16.42
CA ALA A 637 -12.47 24.97 -14.99
C ALA A 637 -13.93 25.30 -14.61
N PRO A 638 -14.89 24.38 -14.81
CA PRO A 638 -16.31 24.65 -14.56
C PRO A 638 -16.64 24.98 -13.10
N PHE A 639 -15.76 24.64 -12.15
CA PHE A 639 -15.91 24.98 -10.73
C PHE A 639 -15.78 26.50 -10.48
N LEU A 640 -15.00 27.22 -11.30
CA LEU A 640 -14.84 28.68 -11.21
C LEU A 640 -16.10 29.44 -11.67
N ASN A 641 -16.97 28.80 -12.47
CA ASN A 641 -18.23 29.37 -12.96
C ASN A 641 -19.44 29.14 -12.03
N LYS A 642 -19.26 28.40 -10.93
CA LYS A 642 -20.33 28.27 -9.93
C LYS A 642 -20.43 29.58 -9.16
N LYS A 643 -21.42 30.42 -9.52
CA LYS A 643 -21.93 31.48 -8.63
C LYS A 643 -22.05 30.89 -7.22
N ILE A 644 -21.38 31.49 -6.25
CA ILE A 644 -21.44 31.17 -4.83
C ILE A 644 -22.93 31.10 -4.43
N LYS A 645 -23.50 29.89 -4.42
CA LYS A 645 -24.84 29.64 -3.90
C LYS A 645 -24.65 29.38 -2.41
N LYS A 646 -25.07 30.36 -1.61
CA LYS A 646 -25.45 30.12 -0.21
C LYS A 646 -26.36 28.89 -0.14
N GLU A 647 -26.09 28.02 0.82
CA GLU A 647 -26.86 26.81 1.11
C GLU A 647 -28.37 27.09 1.13
N PRO A 648 -29.21 26.25 0.49
CA PRO A 648 -30.62 26.15 0.81
C PRO A 648 -30.89 24.98 1.74
N LYS A 649 -31.73 25.29 2.73
CA LYS A 649 -32.32 24.41 3.74
C LYS A 649 -33.11 23.26 3.13
N VAL A 650 -33.12 22.17 3.90
CA VAL A 650 -33.90 20.93 3.75
C VAL A 650 -35.39 21.20 3.72
N GLU A 651 -36.11 20.65 2.75
CA GLU A 651 -37.51 20.25 2.85
C GLU A 651 -37.77 19.05 1.93
N ALA A 652 -38.47 18.05 2.47
CA ALA A 652 -38.62 16.71 1.94
C ALA A 652 -39.95 16.54 1.20
N GLU A 653 -39.94 15.91 0.03
CA GLU A 653 -41.14 15.29 -0.56
C GLU A 653 -40.82 13.95 -1.22
N VAL A 654 -41.74 13.01 -0.98
CA VAL A 654 -41.77 11.60 -1.39
C VAL A 654 -42.45 11.48 -2.75
N PRO A 655 -42.09 10.47 -3.58
CA PRO A 655 -43.14 9.84 -4.39
C PRO A 655 -43.15 8.32 -4.37
N GLU A 656 -44.38 7.81 -4.45
CA GLU A 656 -44.86 6.43 -4.52
C GLU A 656 -44.43 5.65 -5.79
N LYS A 657 -44.70 4.35 -5.77
CA LYS A 657 -44.40 3.31 -6.77
C LYS A 657 -45.75 2.70 -7.28
N PRO A 658 -45.75 1.77 -8.26
CA PRO A 658 -45.63 1.89 -9.73
C PRO A 658 -46.91 1.40 -10.45
N PRO A 659 -46.93 1.27 -11.80
CA PRO A 659 -47.78 0.25 -12.42
C PRO A 659 -47.04 -0.70 -13.38
N GLU A 660 -47.80 -1.75 -13.69
CA GLU A 660 -47.44 -3.09 -14.15
C GLU A 660 -47.05 -3.27 -15.63
N SER A 661 -46.58 -4.49 -15.86
CA SER A 661 -46.12 -5.18 -17.07
C SER A 661 -46.96 -5.05 -18.35
N LYS A 662 -46.28 -5.11 -19.50
CA LYS A 662 -46.75 -5.83 -20.70
C LYS A 662 -45.60 -6.57 -21.40
N SER A 663 -45.96 -7.73 -21.95
CA SER A 663 -45.13 -8.76 -22.56
C SER A 663 -44.66 -8.43 -23.99
N SER A 664 -43.50 -8.97 -24.39
CA SER A 664 -43.28 -9.40 -25.78
C SER A 664 -42.02 -10.28 -25.96
N LYS A 665 -42.29 -11.53 -26.38
CA LYS A 665 -41.63 -12.35 -27.42
C LYS A 665 -40.10 -12.58 -27.40
N ALA A 666 -39.77 -13.86 -27.18
CA ALA A 666 -38.47 -14.50 -27.40
C ALA A 666 -37.98 -14.43 -28.84
N LYS A 667 -36.65 -14.29 -29.01
CA LYS A 667 -35.86 -14.86 -30.11
C LYS A 667 -34.40 -15.10 -29.66
N ASN A 668 -33.97 -16.36 -29.84
CA ASN A 668 -32.62 -16.88 -30.03
C ASN A 668 -31.58 -16.76 -28.88
N SER A 669 -31.49 -17.79 -28.02
CA SER A 669 -30.42 -17.95 -27.00
C SER A 669 -29.63 -19.27 -27.05
N ALA A 670 -29.86 -20.13 -28.05
CA ALA A 670 -29.28 -21.49 -28.04
C ALA A 670 -27.73 -21.53 -28.17
N THR A 671 -27.10 -20.54 -28.80
CA THR A 671 -25.63 -20.46 -28.94
C THR A 671 -24.92 -19.84 -27.73
N PHE A 672 -25.64 -19.17 -26.83
CA PHE A 672 -25.06 -18.51 -25.66
C PHE A 672 -24.90 -19.47 -24.47
N LYS A 673 -25.64 -20.58 -24.45
CA LYS A 673 -25.75 -21.49 -23.29
C LYS A 673 -24.56 -22.43 -23.08
N GLU A 674 -23.85 -22.82 -24.13
CA GLU A 674 -22.70 -23.74 -23.99
C GLU A 674 -21.40 -23.04 -23.57
N ASP A 675 -21.26 -21.73 -23.78
CA ASP A 675 -20.05 -20.98 -23.41
C ASP A 675 -20.06 -20.44 -21.97
N ILE A 676 -21.24 -20.28 -21.34
CA ILE A 676 -21.35 -19.78 -19.96
C ILE A 676 -20.71 -20.72 -18.94
N PHE A 677 -20.76 -22.04 -19.19
CA PHE A 677 -20.29 -23.07 -18.24
C PHE A 677 -18.88 -23.59 -18.55
N LYS A 678 -18.29 -23.22 -19.69
CA LYS A 678 -16.93 -23.66 -20.09
C LYS A 678 -15.80 -22.82 -19.52
N ASN A 679 -16.08 -21.60 -19.04
CA ASN A 679 -15.10 -20.76 -18.33
C ASN A 679 -15.45 -20.64 -16.84
N SER A 680 -14.90 -21.58 -16.08
CA SER A 680 -14.93 -21.72 -14.62
C SER A 680 -14.37 -20.49 -13.91
N GLY A 681 -15.08 -19.94 -12.91
CA GLY A 681 -14.43 -19.07 -11.93
C GLY A 681 -15.37 -18.45 -10.91
N SER A 682 -16.46 -17.83 -11.36
CA SER A 682 -17.24 -16.98 -10.44
C SER A 682 -18.38 -17.69 -9.75
N TYR A 683 -18.32 -17.75 -8.41
CA TYR A 683 -19.48 -18.00 -7.56
C TYR A 683 -20.68 -17.17 -8.02
N PHE A 684 -20.46 -15.91 -8.42
CA PHE A 684 -21.52 -15.01 -8.87
C PHE A 684 -22.05 -15.38 -10.24
N ARG A 685 -21.20 -15.71 -11.23
CA ARG A 685 -21.67 -16.22 -12.53
C ARG A 685 -22.42 -17.54 -12.39
N ARG A 686 -21.95 -18.42 -11.48
CA ARG A 686 -22.63 -19.67 -11.16
C ARG A 686 -23.98 -19.44 -10.49
N ILE A 687 -24.09 -18.50 -9.55
CA ILE A 687 -25.36 -18.13 -8.93
C ILE A 687 -26.32 -17.48 -9.93
N VAL A 688 -25.84 -16.57 -10.78
CA VAL A 688 -26.65 -15.96 -11.84
C VAL A 688 -27.14 -17.03 -12.83
N ALA A 689 -26.25 -17.91 -13.29
CA ALA A 689 -26.63 -19.01 -14.17
C ALA A 689 -27.60 -19.99 -13.51
N ILE A 690 -27.47 -20.26 -12.20
CA ILE A 690 -28.44 -21.08 -11.45
C ILE A 690 -29.79 -20.35 -11.32
N LYS A 691 -29.80 -19.04 -11.10
CA LYS A 691 -31.03 -18.23 -11.06
C LYS A 691 -31.74 -18.22 -12.41
N GLU A 692 -31.00 -18.01 -13.50
CA GLU A 692 -31.51 -18.12 -14.88
C GLU A 692 -32.05 -19.52 -15.19
N LEU A 693 -31.38 -20.58 -14.70
CA LEU A 693 -31.87 -21.94 -14.82
C LEU A 693 -33.20 -22.16 -14.10
N PHE A 694 -33.40 -21.56 -12.92
CA PHE A 694 -34.70 -21.61 -12.24
C PHE A 694 -35.76 -20.75 -12.95
N ASP A 695 -35.38 -19.60 -13.50
CA ASP A 695 -36.29 -18.74 -14.28
C ASP A 695 -36.80 -19.48 -15.53
N GLU A 696 -35.95 -20.29 -16.17
CA GLU A 696 -36.30 -21.12 -17.32
C GLU A 696 -37.03 -22.42 -16.94
N HIS A 697 -36.53 -23.12 -15.92
CA HIS A 697 -37.02 -24.40 -15.43
C HIS A 697 -37.51 -24.22 -14.00
N LYS A 698 -38.82 -23.97 -13.87
CA LYS A 698 -39.47 -23.59 -12.61
C LYS A 698 -39.21 -24.55 -11.45
N ASP A 699 -39.05 -25.83 -11.75
CA ASP A 699 -38.82 -26.90 -10.78
C ASP A 699 -37.60 -27.73 -11.20
N LEU A 700 -36.58 -27.80 -10.35
CA LEU A 700 -35.34 -28.55 -10.62
C LEU A 700 -34.88 -29.32 -9.38
N ALA A 701 -34.48 -30.58 -9.57
CA ALA A 701 -33.80 -31.37 -8.54
C ALA A 701 -32.29 -31.05 -8.53
N ARG A 702 -31.67 -31.10 -7.36
CA ARG A 702 -30.24 -30.78 -7.19
C ARG A 702 -29.32 -31.56 -8.15
N LYS A 703 -29.60 -32.84 -8.39
CA LYS A 703 -28.82 -33.67 -9.33
C LYS A 703 -28.90 -33.18 -10.78
N GLU A 704 -30.07 -32.69 -11.19
CA GLU A 704 -30.29 -32.16 -12.54
C GLU A 704 -29.52 -30.85 -12.71
N ILE A 705 -29.52 -29.99 -11.69
CA ILE A 705 -28.74 -28.74 -11.69
C ILE A 705 -27.24 -29.06 -11.77
N CYS A 706 -26.74 -30.04 -11.00
CA CYS A 706 -25.35 -30.48 -11.09
C CYS A 706 -24.98 -31.00 -12.48
N GLN A 707 -25.88 -31.76 -13.14
CA GLN A 707 -25.64 -32.29 -14.48
C GLN A 707 -25.64 -31.19 -15.56
N ILE A 708 -26.53 -30.20 -15.45
CA ILE A 708 -26.63 -29.09 -16.41
C ILE A 708 -25.45 -28.12 -16.25
N THR A 709 -25.03 -27.84 -15.02
CA THR A 709 -24.02 -26.81 -14.72
C THR A 709 -22.59 -27.34 -14.63
N GLY A 710 -22.41 -28.66 -14.51
CA GLY A 710 -21.11 -29.28 -14.24
C GLY A 710 -20.55 -29.00 -12.83
N ILE A 711 -21.32 -28.36 -11.95
CA ILE A 711 -20.87 -27.99 -10.59
C ILE A 711 -20.93 -29.22 -9.65
N PRO A 712 -19.88 -29.48 -8.85
CA PRO A 712 -19.88 -30.59 -7.88
C PRO A 712 -21.02 -30.52 -6.87
N ASP A 713 -21.55 -31.69 -6.48
CA ASP A 713 -22.76 -31.77 -5.66
C ASP A 713 -22.63 -30.99 -4.34
N LEU A 714 -21.52 -31.14 -3.62
CA LEU A 714 -21.24 -30.42 -2.38
C LEU A 714 -21.34 -28.89 -2.53
N THR A 715 -20.79 -28.35 -3.62
CA THR A 715 -20.81 -26.93 -3.95
C THR A 715 -22.23 -26.47 -4.31
N MET A 716 -22.94 -27.25 -5.13
CA MET A 716 -24.33 -26.96 -5.48
C MET A 716 -25.25 -26.94 -4.24
N GLY A 717 -24.99 -27.81 -3.26
CA GLY A 717 -25.71 -27.81 -2.00
C GLY A 717 -25.62 -26.50 -1.22
N ARG A 718 -24.44 -25.84 -1.25
CA ARG A 718 -24.23 -24.53 -0.62
C ARG A 718 -24.98 -23.43 -1.37
N TYR A 719 -24.98 -23.47 -2.70
CA TYR A 719 -25.63 -22.47 -3.55
C TYR A 719 -27.15 -22.52 -3.39
N LEU A 720 -27.75 -23.72 -3.44
CA LEU A 720 -29.18 -23.90 -3.23
C LEU A 720 -29.62 -23.53 -1.80
N LYS A 721 -28.74 -23.72 -0.80
CA LYS A 721 -29.00 -23.23 0.56
C LYS A 721 -29.04 -21.70 0.62
N SER A 722 -28.08 -21.01 -0.01
CA SER A 722 -28.04 -19.54 -0.10
C SER A 722 -29.30 -18.99 -0.78
N LEU A 723 -29.68 -19.56 -1.93
CA LEU A 723 -30.88 -19.15 -2.68
C LEU A 723 -32.18 -19.34 -1.89
N ARG A 724 -32.24 -20.34 -1.00
CA ARG A 724 -33.36 -20.54 -0.09
C ARG A 724 -33.40 -19.52 1.05
N GLU A 725 -32.24 -19.21 1.61
CA GLU A 725 -32.11 -18.18 2.66
C GLU A 725 -32.42 -16.78 2.09
N GLU A 726 -32.14 -16.54 0.80
CA GLU A 726 -32.55 -15.35 0.04
C GLU A 726 -34.03 -15.31 -0.32
N GLY A 727 -34.77 -16.42 -0.09
CA GLY A 727 -36.16 -16.56 -0.51
C GLY A 727 -36.34 -16.55 -2.02
N TYR A 728 -35.31 -16.86 -2.82
CA TYR A 728 -35.41 -16.97 -4.28
C TYR A 728 -36.03 -18.31 -4.71
N ILE A 729 -35.71 -19.38 -3.98
CA ILE A 729 -36.26 -20.71 -4.20
C ILE A 729 -36.80 -21.31 -2.90
N VAL A 730 -37.77 -22.20 -3.01
CA VAL A 730 -38.34 -23.00 -1.91
C VAL A 730 -38.02 -24.46 -2.16
N LYS A 731 -37.65 -25.18 -1.09
CA LYS A 731 -37.46 -26.62 -1.15
C LYS A 731 -38.83 -27.29 -1.02
N MET A 732 -39.22 -28.07 -2.02
CA MET A 732 -40.46 -28.83 -2.06
C MET A 732 -40.19 -30.28 -1.69
N GLU A 733 -40.93 -30.80 -0.72
CA GLU A 733 -40.85 -32.18 -0.25
C GLU A 733 -42.18 -32.91 -0.52
N PRO A 734 -42.43 -33.36 -1.78
CA PRO A 734 -43.69 -34.00 -2.17
C PRO A 734 -43.98 -35.34 -1.45
N THR A 735 -42.98 -36.00 -0.84
CA THR A 735 -43.19 -37.17 0.02
C THR A 735 -42.25 -37.13 1.24
N LYS A 736 -42.53 -37.93 2.29
CA LYS A 736 -41.65 -38.11 3.46
C LYS A 736 -40.30 -38.80 3.15
N SER A 737 -40.05 -39.18 1.90
CA SER A 737 -38.79 -39.76 1.46
C SER A 737 -37.72 -38.66 1.26
N PRO A 738 -36.53 -38.76 1.87
CA PRO A 738 -35.45 -37.78 1.70
C PRO A 738 -34.97 -37.62 0.24
N ARG A 739 -35.32 -38.56 -0.64
CA ARG A 739 -34.82 -38.66 -2.03
C ARG A 739 -35.68 -37.96 -3.08
N THR A 740 -36.83 -37.41 -2.71
CA THR A 740 -37.78 -36.79 -3.66
C THR A 740 -37.93 -35.30 -3.44
N HIS A 741 -36.89 -34.58 -3.03
CA HIS A 741 -36.96 -33.14 -2.89
C HIS A 741 -36.45 -32.41 -4.13
N TYR A 742 -37.20 -31.42 -4.58
CA TYR A 742 -36.83 -30.50 -5.66
C TYR A 742 -36.92 -29.06 -5.16
N PHE A 743 -36.37 -28.13 -5.91
CA PHE A 743 -36.39 -26.72 -5.58
C PHE A 743 -37.27 -26.02 -6.61
N SER A 744 -38.12 -25.12 -6.14
CA SER A 744 -39.06 -24.36 -6.97
C SER A 744 -38.83 -22.87 -6.76
N LEU A 745 -39.09 -22.05 -7.78
CA LEU A 745 -38.96 -20.60 -7.68
C LEU A 745 -40.01 -20.03 -6.71
N ASN A 746 -39.58 -19.19 -5.78
CA ASN A 746 -40.47 -18.53 -4.84
C ASN A 746 -41.21 -17.38 -5.55
N LYS A 747 -42.53 -17.48 -5.70
CA LYS A 747 -43.34 -16.51 -6.44
C LYS A 747 -43.60 -15.22 -5.65
#